data_AF-A0A0D2G301-F1
#
_entry.id   AF-A0A0D2G301-F1
#
_cell.length_a   1.000
_cell.length_b   1.000
_cell.length_c   1.000
_cell.angle_alpha   90.00
_cell.angle_beta   90.00
_cell.angle_gamma   90.00
#
_symmetry.space_group_name_H-M   'P 1'
#
loop_
_entity.id
_entity.type
_entity.pdbx_description
1 polymer ?
#
loop_
_entity_poly.entity_id
_entity_poly.type
_entity_poly.pdbx_seq_one_letter_code
_entity_poly.pdbx_strand_id
1 'polypeptide(L)'
;MNASNQEVGQDPKRIPTIQEMESWDDEQLLEWIKNIQPKIFRDNNDVLTFKAARISGSTFLDYAGDTDFFSKTQLPLGVYGALASLAQKVKKQNDQSDQTASQKRKEDETDLSDESPISSKRRQKYKDKEEEEDEEKVIQLATKANKRRKAVKDMITQMNDSLDQHSDSVDPLPGAVDKLSDPTLNHTLDFPFIDSIPERFNELNIAEGKWLYMGRTIFEDFLREVKEVRKSQVYRRCWLYGTQGFGKSHLLAALVCYFAAQDERVVYLPDCRCLLDDPVSYVKTAMLFAWADDFTTQKKIMALRTQDQIEKFFEYQENVIFVVDQMDALISDGIPNRKMALTLYNWMIRFAFFHKAILSFSANCTTNFEVFEHQTSCHVVHVYGGFSETEMEQWWKQHKDIKLGEYSRNKVEDVTGRIPLLLNQCIVNRKFDLTAPKLIEISNESMAFAQRIKSTTTKYAWEWYCDYVKACIHNKPVPLGWTELIELIDHRYFYQRYQGHDYIGGYACGIVRDAVANQLLELDTKFIKINFLASLRDFIDNRSVVGFIVEYAILASIRSQGLRACGAGNEGINFSFFTSQRDIQFDIRDQPVLYRPRQINYETIDGMIGFVKTPKRTAKGEKPTLLLFPLQITVAKNHSNSYLRFLDEYRRWAEQQLLTFDIELEFLWITPDKRDIILHPPYSPWPRHQERYIPFSEISTDIWIKYERVERAKEEKGGGEREGDN
;
A
#
# COMPACT_ATOMS: atom_id res chain seq x y z
N MET A 1 -42.07 -68.42 -21.45
CA MET A 1 -42.03 -66.97 -21.19
C MET A 1 -42.28 -66.74 -19.71
N ASN A 2 -41.33 -66.05 -19.07
CA ASN A 2 -41.31 -65.42 -17.73
C ASN A 2 -39.99 -65.75 -17.04
N ALA A 3 -39.00 -64.88 -17.27
CA ALA A 3 -37.72 -64.88 -16.59
C ALA A 3 -37.74 -63.80 -15.50
N SER A 4 -37.72 -64.29 -14.26
CA SER A 4 -37.04 -63.77 -13.06
C SER A 4 -36.26 -62.45 -13.19
N ASN A 5 -36.75 -61.40 -12.52
CA ASN A 5 -35.92 -60.31 -11.99
C ASN A 5 -35.61 -60.60 -10.51
N GLN A 6 -34.34 -60.87 -10.20
CA GLN A 6 -33.83 -60.82 -8.83
C GLN A 6 -33.41 -59.38 -8.55
N GLU A 7 -34.17 -58.70 -7.69
CA GLU A 7 -33.74 -57.46 -7.04
C GLU A 7 -32.67 -57.77 -6.00
N VAL A 8 -31.47 -57.25 -6.21
CA VAL A 8 -30.41 -57.22 -5.21
C VAL A 8 -30.66 -55.99 -4.34
N GLY A 9 -31.15 -56.20 -3.11
CA GLY A 9 -31.33 -55.15 -2.12
C GLY A 9 -29.99 -54.52 -1.74
N GLN A 10 -29.77 -53.27 -2.15
CA GLN A 10 -28.67 -52.44 -1.65
C GLN A 10 -29.12 -51.68 -0.39
N ASP A 11 -28.30 -51.75 0.65
CA ASP A 11 -28.46 -51.04 1.91
C ASP A 11 -28.45 -49.50 1.66
N PRO A 12 -29.54 -48.76 1.94
CA PRO A 12 -29.79 -47.42 1.37
C PRO A 12 -28.87 -46.28 1.87
N LYS A 13 -27.84 -46.59 2.66
CA LYS A 13 -26.84 -45.62 3.14
C LYS A 13 -25.39 -46.02 2.82
N ARG A 14 -25.18 -47.08 2.05
CA ARG A 14 -23.82 -47.49 1.67
C ARG A 14 -23.27 -46.54 0.61
N ILE A 15 -22.02 -46.11 0.81
CA ILE A 15 -21.26 -45.35 -0.18
C ILE A 15 -20.71 -46.36 -1.20
N PRO A 16 -20.97 -46.17 -2.50
CA PRO A 16 -20.56 -47.08 -3.56
C PRO A 16 -19.03 -47.08 -3.73
N THR A 17 -18.50 -48.17 -4.26
CA THR A 17 -17.10 -48.23 -4.68
C THR A 17 -16.86 -47.34 -5.91
N ILE A 18 -15.60 -46.93 -6.15
CA ILE A 18 -15.24 -46.13 -7.33
C ILE A 18 -15.67 -46.85 -8.61
N GLN A 19 -15.36 -48.15 -8.75
CA GLN A 19 -15.73 -48.94 -9.93
C GLN A 19 -17.25 -49.04 -10.14
N GLU A 20 -18.03 -49.18 -9.07
CA GLU A 20 -19.50 -49.16 -9.17
C GLU A 20 -19.99 -47.79 -9.66
N MET A 21 -19.50 -46.70 -9.08
CA MET A 21 -19.92 -45.35 -9.44
C MET A 21 -19.44 -44.92 -10.83
N GLU A 22 -18.25 -45.35 -11.28
CA GLU A 22 -17.78 -45.10 -12.65
C GLU A 22 -18.70 -45.71 -13.71
N SER A 23 -19.39 -46.82 -13.38
CA SER A 23 -20.34 -47.48 -14.27
C SER A 23 -21.72 -46.83 -14.32
N TRP A 24 -21.98 -45.82 -13.47
CA TRP A 24 -23.30 -45.21 -13.37
C TRP A 24 -23.57 -44.15 -14.44
N ASP A 25 -24.76 -44.24 -15.02
CA ASP A 25 -25.33 -43.16 -15.82
C ASP A 25 -25.81 -41.99 -14.94
N ASP A 26 -26.24 -40.91 -15.58
CA ASP A 26 -26.67 -39.67 -14.92
C ASP A 26 -27.94 -39.86 -14.06
N GLU A 27 -28.80 -40.81 -14.41
CA GLU A 27 -30.02 -41.13 -13.65
C GLU A 27 -29.69 -41.95 -12.40
N GLN A 28 -28.83 -42.95 -12.52
CA GLN A 28 -28.35 -43.76 -11.40
C GLN A 28 -27.59 -42.91 -10.38
N LEU A 29 -26.72 -42.01 -10.86
CA LEU A 29 -26.00 -41.07 -10.01
C LEU A 29 -26.95 -40.12 -9.28
N LEU A 30 -27.92 -39.54 -9.99
CA LEU A 30 -28.90 -38.62 -9.40
C LEU A 30 -29.72 -39.29 -8.29
N GLU A 31 -30.19 -40.51 -8.53
CA GLU A 31 -30.98 -41.27 -7.57
C GLU A 31 -30.18 -41.56 -6.30
N TRP A 32 -28.91 -41.96 -6.46
CA TRP A 32 -28.02 -42.14 -5.32
C TRP A 32 -27.76 -40.84 -4.55
N ILE A 33 -27.51 -39.73 -5.23
CA ILE A 33 -27.31 -38.41 -4.60
C ILE A 33 -28.52 -38.02 -3.74
N LYS A 34 -29.73 -38.22 -4.26
CA LYS A 34 -30.98 -37.96 -3.51
C LYS A 34 -31.11 -38.86 -2.28
N ASN A 35 -30.69 -40.12 -2.37
CA ASN A 35 -30.75 -41.03 -1.24
C ASN A 35 -29.73 -40.68 -0.14
N ILE A 36 -28.50 -40.32 -0.52
CA ILE A 36 -27.43 -40.02 0.47
C ILE A 36 -27.56 -38.61 1.06
N GLN A 37 -28.04 -37.65 0.28
CA GLN A 37 -28.29 -36.27 0.73
C GLN A 37 -29.61 -35.73 0.14
N PRO A 38 -30.77 -36.08 0.73
CA PRO A 38 -32.09 -35.70 0.22
C PRO A 38 -32.33 -34.18 0.08
N LYS A 39 -31.52 -33.35 0.75
CA LYS A 39 -31.62 -31.89 0.77
C LYS A 39 -30.60 -31.18 -0.13
N ILE A 40 -29.81 -31.93 -0.90
CA ILE A 40 -28.77 -31.33 -1.76
C ILE A 40 -29.40 -30.56 -2.93
N PHE A 41 -30.49 -31.08 -3.50
CA PHE A 41 -31.36 -30.38 -4.44
C PHE A 41 -32.52 -29.76 -3.66
N ARG A 42 -32.71 -28.44 -3.79
CA ARG A 42 -33.68 -27.69 -2.98
C ARG A 42 -35.09 -27.76 -3.54
N ASP A 43 -35.19 -27.86 -4.85
CA ASP A 43 -36.45 -27.96 -5.58
C ASP A 43 -36.30 -28.79 -6.87
N ASN A 44 -37.40 -28.93 -7.61
CA ASN A 44 -37.41 -29.68 -8.87
C ASN A 44 -36.59 -29.02 -9.99
N ASN A 45 -36.33 -27.71 -9.93
CA ASN A 45 -35.50 -27.03 -10.94
C ASN A 45 -34.04 -27.44 -10.80
N ASP A 46 -33.54 -27.59 -9.57
CA ASP A 46 -32.18 -28.10 -9.34
C ASP A 46 -32.00 -29.51 -9.93
N VAL A 47 -33.00 -30.37 -9.77
CA VAL A 47 -33.01 -31.74 -10.33
C VAL A 47 -33.01 -31.71 -11.85
N LEU A 48 -33.86 -30.88 -12.47
CA LEU A 48 -33.91 -30.75 -13.92
C LEU A 48 -32.60 -30.18 -14.50
N THR A 49 -32.00 -29.22 -13.81
CA THR A 49 -30.73 -28.60 -14.20
C THR A 49 -29.57 -29.61 -14.11
N PHE A 50 -29.55 -30.44 -13.06
CA PHE A 50 -28.58 -31.53 -12.94
C PHE A 50 -28.74 -32.58 -14.05
N LYS A 51 -29.98 -33.00 -14.36
CA LYS A 51 -30.26 -33.92 -15.49
C LYS A 51 -29.84 -33.34 -16.83
N ALA A 52 -30.09 -32.06 -17.06
CA ALA A 52 -29.69 -31.39 -18.29
C ALA A 52 -28.16 -31.38 -18.49
N ALA A 53 -27.39 -31.38 -17.40
CA ALA A 53 -25.93 -31.43 -17.43
C ALA A 53 -25.37 -32.84 -17.76
N ARG A 54 -26.19 -33.90 -17.71
CA ARG A 54 -25.83 -35.29 -18.05
C ARG A 54 -24.51 -35.76 -17.41
N ILE A 55 -24.35 -35.46 -16.12
CA ILE A 55 -23.13 -35.81 -15.37
C ILE A 55 -23.18 -37.30 -15.04
N SER A 56 -22.37 -38.10 -15.72
CA SER A 56 -22.19 -39.52 -15.38
C SER A 56 -21.40 -39.70 -14.08
N GLY A 57 -21.46 -40.89 -13.47
CA GLY A 57 -20.70 -41.16 -12.25
C GLY A 57 -19.18 -41.07 -12.42
N SER A 58 -18.64 -41.42 -13.60
CA SER A 58 -17.23 -41.19 -13.95
C SER A 58 -16.86 -39.70 -13.93
N THR A 59 -17.66 -38.87 -14.63
CA THR A 59 -17.48 -37.42 -14.66
C THR A 59 -17.59 -36.80 -13.26
N PHE A 60 -18.51 -37.30 -12.44
CA PHE A 60 -18.67 -36.84 -11.07
C PHE A 60 -17.41 -37.09 -10.22
N LEU A 61 -16.74 -38.24 -10.41
CA LEU A 61 -15.51 -38.60 -9.68
C LEU A 61 -14.25 -37.92 -10.22
N ASP A 62 -14.18 -37.66 -11.53
CA ASP A 62 -13.06 -36.95 -12.15
C ASP A 62 -12.92 -35.53 -11.62
N TYR A 63 -14.06 -34.85 -11.43
CA TYR A 63 -14.14 -33.48 -10.92
C TYR A 63 -14.39 -33.39 -9.40
N ALA A 64 -14.01 -34.44 -8.68
CA ALA A 64 -14.18 -34.51 -7.23
C ALA A 64 -13.43 -33.36 -6.50
N GLY A 65 -14.20 -32.45 -5.89
CA GLY A 65 -13.67 -31.26 -5.20
C GLY A 65 -13.47 -30.03 -6.09
N ASP A 66 -13.72 -30.14 -7.40
CA ASP A 66 -13.61 -29.02 -8.36
C ASP A 66 -14.93 -28.23 -8.40
N THR A 67 -15.00 -27.14 -7.64
CA THR A 67 -16.18 -26.27 -7.61
C THR A 67 -16.40 -25.52 -8.91
N ASP A 68 -15.35 -25.28 -9.70
CA ASP A 68 -15.42 -24.52 -10.95
C ASP A 68 -16.12 -25.34 -12.03
N PHE A 69 -15.88 -26.66 -12.07
CA PHE A 69 -16.59 -27.57 -12.96
C PHE A 69 -18.11 -27.56 -12.69
N PHE A 70 -18.52 -27.82 -11.45
CA PHE A 70 -19.95 -27.88 -11.12
C PHE A 70 -20.63 -26.50 -11.17
N SER A 71 -19.90 -25.39 -11.06
CA SER A 71 -20.47 -24.05 -11.26
C SER A 71 -20.97 -23.82 -12.69
N LYS A 72 -20.35 -24.47 -13.68
CA LYS A 72 -20.69 -24.35 -15.11
C LYS A 72 -22.00 -25.05 -15.47
N THR A 73 -22.53 -25.88 -14.57
CA THR A 73 -23.80 -26.59 -14.78
C THR A 73 -25.02 -25.73 -14.46
N GLN A 74 -24.82 -24.44 -14.15
CA GLN A 74 -25.86 -23.46 -13.79
C GLN A 74 -26.68 -23.83 -12.53
N LEU A 75 -26.19 -24.77 -11.72
CA LEU A 75 -26.78 -25.07 -10.43
C LEU A 75 -26.55 -23.90 -9.46
N PRO A 76 -27.40 -23.68 -8.44
CA PRO A 76 -27.14 -22.67 -7.43
C PRO A 76 -25.86 -22.97 -6.62
N LEU A 77 -25.20 -21.92 -6.12
CA LEU A 77 -23.94 -22.00 -5.35
C LEU A 77 -23.94 -23.08 -4.25
N GLY A 78 -25.06 -23.20 -3.52
CA GLY A 78 -25.18 -24.20 -2.45
C GLY A 78 -25.27 -25.65 -2.95
N VAL A 79 -25.75 -25.87 -4.17
CA VAL A 79 -25.96 -27.19 -4.76
C VAL A 79 -24.67 -27.70 -5.38
N TYR A 80 -24.02 -26.91 -6.24
CA TYR A 80 -22.77 -27.35 -6.86
C TYR A 80 -21.60 -27.49 -5.88
N GLY A 81 -21.52 -26.63 -4.86
CA GLY A 81 -20.50 -26.77 -3.81
C GLY A 81 -20.69 -28.04 -2.98
N ALA A 82 -21.94 -28.41 -2.71
CA ALA A 82 -22.27 -29.66 -2.03
C ALA A 82 -21.98 -30.88 -2.91
N LEU A 83 -22.23 -30.81 -4.22
CA LEU A 83 -21.89 -31.87 -5.18
C LEU A 83 -20.38 -32.09 -5.29
N ALA A 84 -19.60 -31.02 -5.42
CA ALA A 84 -18.13 -31.08 -5.44
C ALA A 84 -17.57 -31.72 -4.15
N SER A 85 -18.11 -31.32 -3.00
CA SER A 85 -17.73 -31.88 -1.69
C SER A 85 -18.12 -33.36 -1.55
N LEU A 86 -19.31 -33.73 -2.06
CA LEU A 86 -19.79 -35.11 -2.04
C LEU A 86 -18.93 -36.02 -2.91
N ALA A 87 -18.60 -35.59 -4.13
CA ALA A 87 -17.68 -36.30 -5.02
C ALA A 87 -16.29 -36.50 -4.38
N GLN A 88 -15.74 -35.45 -3.75
CA GLN A 88 -14.47 -35.54 -3.03
C GLN A 88 -14.51 -36.53 -1.88
N LYS A 89 -15.64 -36.61 -1.17
CA LYS A 89 -15.83 -37.55 -0.06
C LYS A 89 -15.85 -39.00 -0.55
N VAL A 90 -16.52 -39.29 -1.68
CA VAL A 90 -16.55 -40.64 -2.26
C VAL A 90 -15.15 -41.08 -2.71
N LYS A 91 -14.40 -40.19 -3.35
CA LYS A 91 -13.03 -40.46 -3.81
C LYS A 91 -12.08 -40.78 -2.64
N LYS A 92 -12.07 -39.93 -1.61
CA LYS A 92 -11.20 -40.09 -0.43
C LYS A 92 -11.48 -41.34 0.41
N GLN A 93 -12.74 -41.79 0.49
CA GLN A 93 -13.08 -42.98 1.27
C GLN A 93 -12.67 -44.29 0.58
N ASN A 94 -12.66 -44.33 -0.75
CA ASN A 94 -12.20 -45.50 -1.50
C ASN A 94 -10.67 -45.58 -1.60
N ASP A 95 -9.97 -44.44 -1.61
CA ASP A 95 -8.49 -44.42 -1.49
C ASP A 95 -8.00 -45.06 -0.18
N GLN A 96 -8.81 -45.03 0.89
CA GLN A 96 -8.50 -45.67 2.19
C GLN A 96 -8.82 -47.17 2.22
N SER A 97 -9.80 -47.66 1.47
CA SER A 97 -10.14 -49.09 1.41
C SER A 97 -9.18 -49.89 0.52
N ASP A 98 -8.65 -49.30 -0.56
CA ASP A 98 -7.67 -49.95 -1.44
C ASP A 98 -6.27 -50.08 -0.81
N GLN A 99 -5.92 -49.17 0.11
CA GLN A 99 -4.73 -49.31 0.96
C GLN A 99 -4.85 -50.47 1.96
N THR A 100 -6.07 -50.87 2.35
CA THR A 100 -6.28 -52.03 3.24
C THR A 100 -6.38 -53.36 2.49
N ALA A 101 -6.76 -53.35 1.20
CA ALA A 101 -6.80 -54.54 0.36
C ALA A 101 -5.43 -54.94 -0.21
N SER A 102 -4.52 -53.97 -0.40
CA SER A 102 -3.18 -54.20 -0.95
C SER A 102 -2.16 -54.80 0.03
N GLN A 103 -2.49 -54.88 1.33
CA GLN A 103 -1.69 -55.58 2.34
C GLN A 103 -2.00 -57.08 2.45
N LYS A 104 -2.97 -57.62 1.68
CA LYS A 104 -3.41 -59.03 1.78
C LYS A 104 -2.89 -59.96 0.67
N ARG A 105 -1.85 -59.58 -0.08
CA ARG A 105 -1.17 -60.44 -1.06
C ARG A 105 0.34 -60.41 -0.88
N LYS A 106 0.81 -60.96 0.23
CA LYS A 106 2.15 -61.53 0.40
C LYS A 106 2.21 -62.22 1.76
N GLU A 107 1.74 -63.46 1.81
CA GLU A 107 2.17 -64.50 2.76
C GLU A 107 1.42 -65.79 2.39
N ASP A 108 2.01 -66.54 1.46
CA ASP A 108 1.84 -67.98 1.37
C ASP A 108 3.04 -68.58 2.12
N GLU A 109 2.77 -69.23 3.25
CA GLU A 109 3.20 -70.60 3.59
C GLU A 109 3.26 -70.83 5.11
N THR A 110 2.48 -71.82 5.54
CA THR A 110 2.63 -72.73 6.70
C THR A 110 2.32 -72.27 8.14
N ASP A 111 1.23 -72.87 8.63
CA ASP A 111 1.02 -73.60 9.90
C ASP A 111 0.76 -72.90 11.25
N LEU A 112 -0.53 -73.04 11.63
CA LEU A 112 -1.10 -73.57 12.88
C LEU A 112 -1.14 -72.75 14.19
N SER A 113 -2.39 -72.69 14.67
CA SER A 113 -2.89 -72.68 16.07
C SER A 113 -3.25 -71.34 16.74
N ASP A 114 -4.57 -71.11 16.80
CA ASP A 114 -5.44 -70.87 17.96
C ASP A 114 -5.13 -69.83 19.06
N GLU A 115 -6.15 -68.95 19.19
CA GLU A 115 -6.73 -68.30 20.38
C GLU A 115 -5.90 -67.43 21.34
N SER A 116 -6.18 -66.11 21.33
CA SER A 116 -6.88 -65.34 22.40
C SER A 116 -6.50 -63.83 22.45
N PRO A 117 -7.34 -62.94 23.05
CA PRO A 117 -7.51 -61.55 22.60
C PRO A 117 -6.63 -60.53 23.35
N ILE A 118 -6.10 -59.52 22.64
CA ILE A 118 -5.41 -58.38 23.27
C ILE A 118 -6.07 -57.05 22.90
N SER A 119 -6.98 -56.65 23.81
CA SER A 119 -6.98 -55.38 24.57
C SER A 119 -7.09 -54.03 23.84
N SER A 120 -8.16 -53.31 24.18
CA SER A 120 -8.43 -51.87 24.04
C SER A 120 -7.33 -50.92 24.55
N LYS A 121 -6.31 -51.40 25.28
CA LYS A 121 -5.22 -50.57 25.81
C LYS A 121 -4.30 -49.98 24.73
N ARG A 122 -4.23 -50.59 23.54
CA ARG A 122 -3.33 -50.11 22.46
C ARG A 122 -3.89 -48.90 21.70
N ARG A 123 -5.22 -48.72 21.65
CA ARG A 123 -5.87 -47.52 21.07
C ARG A 123 -5.87 -46.32 22.02
N GLN A 124 -5.95 -46.54 23.33
CA GLN A 124 -5.83 -45.48 24.34
C GLN A 124 -4.41 -44.86 24.29
N LYS A 125 -3.38 -45.69 24.20
CA LYS A 125 -1.97 -45.28 24.19
C LYS A 125 -1.53 -44.42 22.98
N TYR A 126 -2.30 -44.39 21.89
CA TYR A 126 -2.04 -43.48 20.75
C TYR A 126 -2.76 -42.13 20.91
N LYS A 127 -3.94 -42.10 21.52
CA LYS A 127 -4.62 -40.84 21.89
C LYS A 127 -3.91 -40.12 23.03
N ASP A 128 -3.49 -40.85 24.06
CA ASP A 128 -2.78 -40.29 25.20
C ASP A 128 -1.42 -39.69 24.77
N LYS A 129 -0.78 -40.24 23.73
CA LYS A 129 0.47 -39.72 23.15
C LYS A 129 0.29 -38.43 22.34
N GLU A 130 -0.79 -38.32 21.56
CA GLU A 130 -1.09 -37.08 20.82
C GLU A 130 -1.51 -35.95 21.79
N GLU A 131 -2.24 -36.28 22.86
CA GLU A 131 -2.60 -35.31 23.91
C GLU A 131 -1.38 -34.88 24.75
N GLU A 132 -0.44 -35.79 25.06
CA GLU A 132 0.82 -35.45 25.75
C GLU A 132 1.73 -34.54 24.88
N GLU A 133 1.87 -34.81 23.58
CA GLU A 133 2.66 -33.96 22.66
C GLU A 133 2.07 -32.55 22.50
N ASP A 134 0.73 -32.43 22.50
CA ASP A 134 0.06 -31.13 22.45
C ASP A 134 0.14 -30.37 23.78
N GLU A 135 0.11 -31.05 24.94
CA GLU A 135 0.35 -30.39 26.23
C GLU A 135 1.80 -29.86 26.34
N GLU A 136 2.79 -30.64 25.88
CA GLU A 136 4.19 -30.24 25.93
C GLU A 136 4.49 -29.02 25.06
N LYS A 137 3.98 -28.99 23.81
CA LYS A 137 4.10 -27.82 22.92
C LYS A 137 3.52 -26.56 23.53
N VAL A 138 2.38 -26.67 24.21
CA VAL A 138 1.70 -25.50 24.77
C VAL A 138 2.42 -25.00 26.05
N ILE A 139 3.01 -25.89 26.86
CA ILE A 139 3.87 -25.49 27.99
C ILE A 139 5.13 -24.76 27.50
N GLN A 140 5.71 -25.20 26.38
CA GLN A 140 6.84 -24.52 25.75
C GLN A 140 6.45 -23.11 25.28
N LEU A 141 5.27 -22.93 24.68
CA LEU A 141 4.76 -21.61 24.29
C LEU A 141 4.59 -20.66 25.47
N ALA A 142 3.98 -21.11 26.57
CA ALA A 142 3.85 -20.32 27.79
C ALA A 142 5.23 -19.94 28.37
N THR A 143 6.18 -20.89 28.41
CA THR A 143 7.54 -20.61 28.89
C THR A 143 8.26 -19.57 28.00
N LYS A 144 8.09 -19.68 26.68
CA LYS A 144 8.63 -18.72 25.71
C LYS A 144 7.99 -17.33 25.88
N ALA A 145 6.68 -17.27 26.16
CA ALA A 145 5.96 -16.05 26.50
C ALA A 145 6.59 -15.33 27.70
N ASN A 146 6.82 -16.07 28.78
CA ASN A 146 7.33 -15.55 30.05
C ASN A 146 8.73 -14.98 29.89
N LYS A 147 9.61 -15.73 29.22
CA LYS A 147 10.95 -15.27 28.88
C LYS A 147 10.91 -14.02 28.02
N ARG A 148 10.05 -13.99 26.99
CA ARG A 148 9.95 -12.86 26.07
C ARG A 148 9.43 -11.59 26.75
N ARG A 149 8.33 -11.68 27.52
CA ARG A 149 7.77 -10.54 28.25
C ARG A 149 8.77 -10.00 29.27
N LYS A 150 9.48 -10.88 29.98
CA LYS A 150 10.52 -10.47 30.93
C LYS A 150 11.65 -9.73 30.22
N ALA A 151 12.16 -10.24 29.11
CA ALA A 151 13.22 -9.57 28.35
C ALA A 151 12.78 -8.17 27.87
N VAL A 152 11.57 -8.05 27.31
CA VAL A 152 10.99 -6.76 26.91
C VAL A 152 10.92 -5.79 28.10
N LYS A 153 10.42 -6.24 29.25
CA LYS A 153 10.36 -5.44 30.48
C LYS A 153 11.74 -4.97 30.91
N ASP A 154 12.70 -5.88 31.03
CA ASP A 154 14.06 -5.58 31.47
C ASP A 154 14.72 -4.54 30.55
N MET A 155 14.53 -4.64 29.23
CA MET A 155 15.07 -3.68 28.25
C MET A 155 14.47 -2.28 28.40
N ILE A 156 13.15 -2.17 28.54
CA ILE A 156 12.48 -0.86 28.68
C ILE A 156 12.77 -0.23 30.05
N THR A 157 12.84 -1.01 31.12
CA THR A 157 13.24 -0.51 32.44
C THR A 157 14.67 0.02 32.43
N GLN A 158 15.61 -0.69 31.79
CA GLN A 158 16.98 -0.20 31.60
C GLN A 158 17.05 1.09 30.78
N MET A 159 16.14 1.28 29.81
CA MET A 159 16.04 2.55 29.08
C MET A 159 15.62 3.70 30.01
N ASN A 160 14.77 3.45 31.00
CA ASN A 160 14.29 4.48 31.91
C ASN A 160 15.34 4.98 32.92
N ASP A 161 16.32 4.13 33.27
CA ASP A 161 17.25 4.36 34.38
C ASP A 161 18.50 5.21 34.04
N SER A 162 18.59 5.85 32.85
CA SER A 162 19.76 6.66 32.49
C SER A 162 19.62 8.17 32.81
N LEU A 163 20.27 8.58 33.90
CA LEU A 163 20.87 9.86 34.32
C LEU A 163 20.27 11.26 34.02
N ASP A 164 19.35 11.50 33.08
CA ASP A 164 18.87 12.87 32.77
C ASP A 164 17.44 13.14 33.27
N GLN A 165 17.12 12.75 34.51
CA GLN A 165 15.80 13.00 35.08
C GLN A 165 15.71 14.40 35.72
N HIS A 166 15.15 15.37 34.99
CA HIS A 166 14.43 16.48 35.62
C HIS A 166 13.05 15.99 36.03
N SER A 167 12.87 15.78 37.34
CA SER A 167 11.69 15.20 37.96
C SER A 167 10.53 16.20 38.04
N ASP A 168 9.58 16.10 37.11
CA ASP A 168 8.18 16.56 37.28
C ASP A 168 7.20 15.74 36.41
N SER A 169 7.62 14.57 35.89
CA SER A 169 6.80 13.79 34.96
C SER A 169 5.71 12.99 35.66
N VAL A 170 4.48 13.09 35.14
CA VAL A 170 3.31 12.26 35.49
C VAL A 170 3.41 10.84 34.90
N ASP A 171 4.42 10.58 34.06
CA ASP A 171 4.66 9.30 33.41
C ASP A 171 5.41 8.32 34.33
N PRO A 172 5.01 7.03 34.42
CA PRO A 172 5.74 6.05 35.22
C PRO A 172 7.13 5.68 34.66
N LEU A 173 7.38 5.88 33.36
CA LEU A 173 8.65 5.56 32.69
C LEU A 173 9.09 6.69 31.74
N PRO A 174 9.33 7.91 32.23
CA PRO A 174 9.58 9.08 31.39
C PRO A 174 10.84 8.95 30.53
N GLY A 175 11.93 8.43 31.09
CA GLY A 175 13.19 8.26 30.35
C GLY A 175 13.08 7.25 29.20
N ALA A 176 12.18 6.26 29.32
CA ALA A 176 11.87 5.37 28.20
C ALA A 176 11.08 6.09 27.10
N VAL A 177 10.15 6.99 27.45
CA VAL A 177 9.40 7.79 26.47
C VAL A 177 10.32 8.71 25.70
N ASP A 178 11.23 9.41 26.38
CA ASP A 178 12.20 10.30 25.75
C ASP A 178 13.05 9.54 24.72
N LYS A 179 13.59 8.38 25.11
CA LYS A 179 14.42 7.55 24.23
C LYS A 179 13.68 6.93 23.06
N LEU A 180 12.44 6.49 23.26
CA LEU A 180 11.60 5.95 22.18
C LEU A 180 11.10 7.07 21.24
N SER A 181 11.19 8.32 21.67
CA SER A 181 10.84 9.50 20.88
C SER A 181 12.04 10.14 20.17
N ASP A 182 13.25 9.90 20.67
CA ASP A 182 14.49 10.49 20.14
C ASP A 182 14.98 9.79 18.86
N PRO A 183 14.92 10.45 17.68
CA PRO A 183 15.35 9.86 16.41
C PRO A 183 16.86 9.65 16.28
N THR A 184 17.67 10.18 17.20
CA THR A 184 19.12 9.91 17.23
C THR A 184 19.43 8.51 17.75
N LEU A 185 18.47 7.87 18.43
CA LEU A 185 18.63 6.58 19.08
C LEU A 185 17.99 5.46 18.28
N ASN A 186 18.76 4.38 18.10
CA ASN A 186 18.30 3.13 17.53
C ASN A 186 18.29 2.06 18.62
N HIS A 187 17.15 1.39 18.76
CA HIS A 187 16.90 0.40 19.78
C HIS A 187 16.71 -0.97 19.15
N THR A 188 17.58 -1.93 19.47
CA THR A 188 17.30 -3.34 19.15
C THR A 188 16.45 -3.90 20.27
N LEU A 189 15.19 -4.23 19.99
CA LEU A 189 14.21 -4.69 20.96
C LEU A 189 13.82 -6.15 20.72
N ASP A 190 13.49 -6.88 21.78
CA ASP A 190 12.78 -8.15 21.64
C ASP A 190 11.36 -7.90 21.13
N PHE A 191 10.93 -8.65 20.11
CA PHE A 191 9.59 -8.44 19.53
C PHE A 191 8.50 -8.86 20.51
N PRO A 192 7.47 -8.04 20.77
CA PRO A 192 6.45 -8.29 21.80
C PRO A 192 5.36 -9.28 21.33
N PHE A 193 5.79 -10.35 20.65
CA PHE A 193 4.98 -11.47 20.21
C PHE A 193 5.86 -12.72 20.14
N ILE A 194 5.26 -13.90 20.34
CA ILE A 194 6.02 -15.13 20.60
C ILE A 194 6.20 -15.98 19.33
N ASP A 195 5.35 -15.76 18.33
CA ASP A 195 5.38 -16.46 17.05
C ASP A 195 6.30 -15.75 16.03
N SER A 196 6.13 -16.06 14.74
CA SER A 196 6.81 -15.40 13.63
C SER A 196 6.67 -13.87 13.67
N ILE A 197 7.79 -13.18 13.53
CA ILE A 197 7.82 -11.74 13.34
C ILE A 197 7.34 -11.42 11.92
N PRO A 198 6.41 -10.48 11.72
CA PRO A 198 6.00 -10.10 10.38
C PRO A 198 7.17 -9.55 9.56
N GLU A 199 7.23 -9.90 8.28
CA GLU A 199 8.37 -9.60 7.39
C GLU A 199 8.80 -8.12 7.37
N ARG A 200 7.85 -7.20 7.60
CA ARG A 200 8.11 -5.75 7.61
C ARG A 200 8.99 -5.26 8.77
N PHE A 201 9.26 -6.10 9.77
CA PHE A 201 10.21 -5.83 10.85
C PHE A 201 11.57 -6.51 10.61
N ASN A 202 11.72 -7.29 9.54
CA ASN A 202 12.96 -7.99 9.26
C ASN A 202 14.03 -6.99 8.82
N GLU A 203 15.17 -7.07 9.48
CA GLU A 203 16.37 -6.33 9.11
C GLU A 203 17.56 -7.28 9.00
N LEU A 204 18.44 -6.99 8.04
CA LEU A 204 19.67 -7.74 7.85
C LEU A 204 20.56 -7.57 9.08
N ASN A 205 21.08 -8.68 9.61
CA ASN A 205 21.97 -8.75 10.77
C ASN A 205 21.32 -8.46 12.14
N ILE A 206 19.98 -8.47 12.23
CA ILE A 206 19.28 -8.50 13.52
C ILE A 206 19.03 -9.96 13.92
N ALA A 207 19.27 -10.28 15.19
CA ALA A 207 19.06 -11.63 15.72
C ALA A 207 17.59 -12.04 15.64
N GLU A 208 17.34 -13.34 15.43
CA GLU A 208 15.98 -13.89 15.38
C GLU A 208 15.18 -13.52 16.63
N GLY A 209 13.94 -13.10 16.44
CA GLY A 209 13.09 -12.68 17.54
C GLY A 209 13.28 -11.21 17.98
N LYS A 210 14.24 -10.48 17.41
CA LYS A 210 14.48 -9.07 17.67
C LYS A 210 14.15 -8.20 16.46
N TRP A 211 13.99 -6.90 16.69
CA TRP A 211 13.70 -5.90 15.67
C TRP A 211 14.40 -4.58 16.02
N LEU A 212 14.63 -3.72 15.01
CA LEU A 212 15.20 -2.40 15.20
C LEU A 212 14.09 -1.34 15.24
N TYR A 213 14.22 -0.41 16.17
CA TYR A 213 13.35 0.75 16.29
C TYR A 213 14.20 2.02 16.37
N MET A 214 14.15 2.84 15.32
CA MET A 214 14.59 4.23 15.40
C MET A 214 13.55 5.01 16.19
N GLY A 215 13.97 5.79 17.19
CA GLY A 215 13.06 6.65 17.93
C GLY A 215 12.29 7.59 17.00
N ARG A 216 11.05 7.89 17.37
CA ARG A 216 10.12 8.66 16.51
C ARG A 216 9.58 9.84 17.28
N THR A 217 9.74 11.05 16.75
CA THR A 217 9.34 12.28 17.47
C THR A 217 7.85 12.31 17.80
N ILE A 218 7.03 11.60 17.01
CA ILE A 218 5.59 11.46 17.24
C ILE A 218 5.21 10.46 18.35
N PHE A 219 6.15 9.67 18.85
CA PHE A 219 5.86 8.59 19.80
C PHE A 219 5.29 9.13 21.12
N GLU A 220 5.89 10.17 21.69
CA GLU A 220 5.39 10.83 22.90
C GLU A 220 3.97 11.36 22.72
N ASP A 221 3.73 12.10 21.63
CA ASP A 221 2.41 12.64 21.30
C ASP A 221 1.37 11.52 21.14
N PHE A 222 1.72 10.47 20.41
CA PHE A 222 0.87 9.31 20.23
C PHE A 222 0.56 8.61 21.56
N LEU A 223 1.56 8.43 22.42
CA LEU A 223 1.38 7.83 23.74
C LEU A 223 0.44 8.67 24.60
N ARG A 224 0.57 10.00 24.56
CA ARG A 224 -0.31 10.93 25.27
C ARG A 224 -1.77 10.77 24.81
N GLU A 225 -2.01 10.75 23.50
CA GLU A 225 -3.36 10.52 22.94
C GLU A 225 -3.94 9.17 23.38
N VAL A 226 -3.13 8.10 23.36
CA VAL A 226 -3.56 6.77 23.83
C VAL A 226 -3.90 6.81 25.33
N LYS A 227 -3.11 7.47 26.16
CA LYS A 227 -3.38 7.61 27.61
C LYS A 227 -4.68 8.36 27.88
N GLU A 228 -5.00 9.38 27.10
CA GLU A 228 -6.27 10.11 27.22
C GLU A 228 -7.47 9.23 26.83
N VAL A 229 -7.36 8.44 25.75
CA VAL A 229 -8.37 7.43 25.40
C VAL A 229 -8.55 6.39 26.50
N ARG A 230 -7.46 5.96 27.16
CA ARG A 230 -7.53 5.01 28.26
C ARG A 230 -8.33 5.55 29.45
N LYS A 231 -8.16 6.83 29.81
CA LYS A 231 -8.89 7.49 30.90
C LYS A 231 -10.33 7.88 30.55
N SER A 232 -10.61 8.10 29.26
CA SER A 232 -11.92 8.56 28.79
C SER A 232 -13.04 7.54 29.05
N GLN A 233 -14.20 8.03 29.47
CA GLN A 233 -15.44 7.23 29.52
C GLN A 233 -16.16 7.20 28.16
N VAL A 234 -15.84 8.15 27.28
CA VAL A 234 -16.46 8.31 25.95
C VAL A 234 -15.75 7.45 24.91
N TYR A 235 -14.42 7.52 24.87
CA TYR A 235 -13.62 6.81 23.89
C TYR A 235 -13.29 5.40 24.38
N ARG A 236 -13.59 4.41 23.55
CA ARG A 236 -13.19 3.01 23.77
C ARG A 236 -12.03 2.61 22.87
N ARG A 237 -11.87 3.27 21.73
CA ARG A 237 -10.89 2.90 20.71
C ARG A 237 -10.03 4.09 20.30
N CYS A 238 -8.75 3.84 20.10
CA CYS A 238 -7.80 4.77 19.47
C CYS A 238 -7.45 4.21 18.09
N TRP A 239 -7.58 5.03 17.05
CA TRP A 239 -7.29 4.66 15.67
C TRP A 239 -6.02 5.34 15.23
N LEU A 240 -4.96 4.57 14.97
CA LEU A 240 -3.76 5.08 14.33
C LEU A 240 -3.96 4.99 12.81
N TYR A 241 -4.38 6.09 12.20
CA TYR A 241 -4.78 6.16 10.80
C TYR A 241 -3.81 7.02 9.99
N GLY A 242 -3.35 6.51 8.84
CA GLY A 242 -2.57 7.35 7.93
C GLY A 242 -1.74 6.60 6.90
N THR A 243 -0.73 7.29 6.37
CA THR A 243 0.04 6.89 5.17
C THR A 243 0.61 5.47 5.31
N GLN A 244 0.47 4.67 4.25
CA GLN A 244 1.08 3.35 4.19
C GLN A 244 2.61 3.51 4.18
N GLY A 245 3.31 2.73 5.02
CA GLY A 245 4.76 2.79 5.11
C GLY A 245 5.30 3.87 6.06
N PHE A 246 4.45 4.65 6.74
CA PHE A 246 4.85 5.63 7.76
C PHE A 246 5.64 5.04 8.95
N GLY A 247 5.43 3.74 9.23
CA GLY A 247 5.99 3.07 10.42
C GLY A 247 4.97 2.85 11.55
N LYS A 248 3.67 2.89 11.26
CA LYS A 248 2.59 2.63 12.25
C LYS A 248 2.80 1.34 13.05
N SER A 249 3.15 0.24 12.38
CA SER A 249 3.46 -1.04 13.02
C SER A 249 4.62 -0.95 14.01
N HIS A 250 5.65 -0.15 13.71
CA HIS A 250 6.81 0.06 14.58
C HIS A 250 6.43 0.90 15.80
N LEU A 251 5.60 1.93 15.63
CA LEU A 251 5.04 2.70 16.74
C LEU A 251 4.19 1.82 17.67
N LEU A 252 3.34 0.96 17.11
CA LEU A 252 2.53 0.03 17.90
C LEU A 252 3.37 -1.00 18.65
N ALA A 253 4.38 -1.60 18.00
CA ALA A 253 5.27 -2.55 18.67
C ALA A 253 6.07 -1.88 19.81
N ALA A 254 6.56 -0.66 19.61
CA ALA A 254 7.21 0.12 20.67
C ALA A 254 6.24 0.44 21.83
N LEU A 255 4.99 0.82 21.51
CA LEU A 255 3.93 1.07 22.50
C LEU A 255 3.63 -0.19 23.34
N VAL A 256 3.55 -1.35 22.70
CA VAL A 256 3.32 -2.63 23.39
C VAL A 256 4.48 -2.96 24.31
N CYS A 257 5.73 -2.73 23.88
CA CYS A 257 6.90 -2.92 24.73
C CYS A 257 6.83 -2.01 25.97
N TYR A 258 6.51 -0.74 25.77
CA TYR A 258 6.36 0.25 26.84
C TYR A 258 5.27 -0.12 27.85
N PHE A 259 4.11 -0.61 27.40
CA PHE A 259 3.04 -1.07 28.28
C PHE A 259 3.36 -2.40 28.97
N ALA A 260 3.99 -3.35 28.27
CA ALA A 260 4.43 -4.60 28.88
C ALA A 260 5.41 -4.37 30.04
N ALA A 261 6.25 -3.35 29.94
CA ALA A 261 7.18 -2.95 31.00
C ALA A 261 6.49 -2.39 32.27
N GLN A 262 5.27 -1.86 32.12
CA GLN A 262 4.40 -1.41 33.21
C GLN A 262 3.51 -2.52 33.77
N ASP A 263 3.76 -3.78 33.40
CA ASP A 263 2.95 -4.94 33.77
C ASP A 263 1.49 -4.90 33.25
N GLU A 264 1.19 -4.07 32.25
CA GLU A 264 -0.14 -3.95 31.65
C GLU A 264 -0.53 -5.19 30.84
N ARG A 265 -1.82 -5.59 30.89
CA ARG A 265 -2.34 -6.74 30.15
C ARG A 265 -2.61 -6.38 28.68
N VAL A 266 -1.55 -6.39 27.87
CA VAL A 266 -1.64 -6.05 26.44
C VAL A 266 -1.73 -7.29 25.56
N VAL A 267 -2.86 -7.45 24.87
CA VAL A 267 -3.05 -8.45 23.81
C VAL A 267 -2.68 -7.81 22.49
N TYR A 268 -1.49 -8.13 21.98
CA TYR A 268 -0.97 -7.59 20.72
C TYR A 268 -1.18 -8.58 19.57
N LEU A 269 -1.90 -8.12 18.52
CA LEU A 269 -2.06 -8.81 17.26
C LEU A 269 -1.23 -8.06 16.20
N PRO A 270 0.01 -8.49 15.94
CA PRO A 270 0.91 -7.74 15.05
C PRO A 270 0.45 -7.78 13.60
N ASP A 271 -0.27 -8.79 13.13
CA ASP A 271 -0.72 -8.88 11.75
C ASP A 271 -2.09 -9.55 11.69
N CYS A 272 -3.14 -8.79 11.36
CA CYS A 272 -4.49 -9.35 11.29
C CYS A 272 -4.66 -10.41 10.19
N ARG A 273 -3.76 -10.51 9.21
CA ARG A 273 -3.87 -11.53 8.15
C ARG A 273 -3.72 -12.95 8.71
N CYS A 274 -2.93 -13.12 9.78
CA CYS A 274 -2.75 -14.41 10.45
C CYS A 274 -4.05 -14.96 11.07
N LEU A 275 -5.07 -14.12 11.29
CA LEU A 275 -6.39 -14.59 11.74
C LEU A 275 -7.11 -15.44 10.67
N LEU A 276 -6.74 -15.29 9.40
CA LEU A 276 -7.32 -16.07 8.30
C LEU A 276 -6.80 -17.51 8.29
N ASP A 277 -5.60 -17.74 8.83
CA ASP A 277 -4.95 -19.05 8.84
C ASP A 277 -5.38 -19.88 10.06
N ASP A 278 -5.13 -19.37 11.28
CA ASP A 278 -5.55 -20.01 12.53
C ASP A 278 -5.92 -18.96 13.60
N PRO A 279 -7.20 -18.52 13.65
CA PRO A 279 -7.61 -17.44 14.53
C PRO A 279 -7.51 -17.78 16.02
N VAL A 280 -7.73 -19.05 16.39
CA VAL A 280 -7.73 -19.46 17.80
C VAL A 280 -6.31 -19.53 18.33
N SER A 281 -5.40 -20.19 17.61
CA SER A 281 -4.01 -20.32 18.03
C SER A 281 -3.30 -18.96 18.05
N TYR A 282 -3.55 -18.13 17.03
CA TYR A 282 -2.95 -16.81 16.92
C TYR A 282 -3.33 -15.90 18.09
N VAL A 283 -4.62 -15.81 18.43
CA VAL A 283 -5.07 -15.01 19.58
C VAL A 283 -4.59 -15.59 20.90
N LYS A 284 -4.57 -16.92 21.07
CA LYS A 284 -4.00 -17.55 22.27
C LYS A 284 -2.53 -17.18 22.48
N THR A 285 -1.75 -17.10 21.41
CA THR A 285 -0.35 -16.70 21.49
C THR A 285 -0.21 -15.26 22.01
N ALA A 286 -1.05 -14.34 21.53
CA ALA A 286 -1.12 -12.98 22.07
C ALA A 286 -1.51 -12.95 23.56
N MET A 287 -2.49 -13.77 23.96
CA MET A 287 -2.93 -13.90 25.34
C MET A 287 -1.82 -14.45 26.25
N LEU A 288 -1.09 -15.48 25.83
CA LEU A 288 0.00 -16.03 26.64
C LEU A 288 1.08 -14.99 26.95
N PHE A 289 1.37 -14.09 26.01
CA PHE A 289 2.26 -12.94 26.24
C PHE A 289 1.65 -11.91 27.21
N ALA A 290 0.35 -11.64 27.11
CA ALA A 290 -0.35 -10.70 27.99
C ALA A 290 -0.39 -11.18 29.47
N TRP A 291 -0.48 -12.49 29.70
CA TRP A 291 -0.55 -13.14 31.01
C TRP A 291 0.74 -13.87 31.41
N ALA A 292 1.91 -13.41 30.95
CA ALA A 292 3.16 -14.15 31.12
C ALA A 292 3.65 -14.31 32.59
N ASP A 293 3.10 -13.53 33.51
CA ASP A 293 3.34 -13.59 34.96
C ASP A 293 2.22 -14.31 35.74
N ASP A 294 1.13 -14.74 35.08
CA ASP A 294 0.02 -15.45 35.71
C ASP A 294 -0.15 -16.86 35.14
N PHE A 295 0.58 -17.80 35.74
CA PHE A 295 0.57 -19.21 35.33
C PHE A 295 -0.81 -19.87 35.46
N THR A 296 -1.64 -19.43 36.40
CA THR A 296 -2.99 -19.99 36.58
C THR A 296 -3.88 -19.59 35.42
N THR A 297 -3.80 -18.33 35.01
CA THR A 297 -4.55 -17.84 33.85
C THR A 297 -3.99 -18.38 32.54
N GLN A 298 -2.67 -18.54 32.41
CA GLN A 298 -2.07 -19.23 31.25
C GLN A 298 -2.65 -20.63 31.06
N LYS A 299 -2.78 -21.43 32.13
CA LYS A 299 -3.43 -22.75 32.02
C LYS A 299 -4.86 -22.67 31.48
N LYS A 300 -5.64 -21.66 31.90
CA LYS A 300 -7.00 -21.44 31.38
C LYS A 300 -6.96 -21.07 29.89
N ILE A 301 -6.05 -20.18 29.49
CA ILE A 301 -5.84 -19.78 28.10
C ILE A 301 -5.48 -20.99 27.23
N MET A 302 -4.59 -21.84 27.72
CA MET A 302 -4.15 -23.05 27.02
C MET A 302 -5.31 -24.02 26.74
N ALA A 303 -6.29 -24.09 27.63
CA ALA A 303 -7.46 -24.94 27.50
C ALA A 303 -8.51 -24.41 26.50
N LEU A 304 -8.40 -23.16 26.03
CA LEU A 304 -9.32 -22.59 25.04
C LEU A 304 -9.10 -23.25 23.66
N ARG A 305 -10.18 -23.69 23.02
CA ARG A 305 -10.20 -24.40 21.74
C ARG A 305 -11.08 -23.74 20.67
N THR A 306 -11.93 -22.79 21.04
CA THR A 306 -12.88 -22.16 20.11
C THR A 306 -12.90 -20.64 20.24
N GLN A 307 -13.38 -19.98 19.19
CA GLN A 307 -13.60 -18.53 19.16
C GLN A 307 -14.52 -18.07 20.31
N ASP A 308 -15.65 -18.73 20.52
CA ASP A 308 -16.60 -18.41 21.61
C ASP A 308 -15.99 -18.52 23.01
N GLN A 309 -15.08 -19.49 23.20
CA GLN A 309 -14.40 -19.66 24.49
C GLN A 309 -13.43 -18.50 24.76
N ILE A 310 -12.76 -17.99 23.73
CA ILE A 310 -11.90 -16.80 23.82
C ILE A 310 -12.75 -15.56 24.13
N GLU A 311 -13.88 -15.37 23.46
CA GLU A 311 -14.77 -14.23 23.75
C GLU A 311 -15.23 -14.24 25.20
N LYS A 312 -15.76 -15.38 25.67
CA LYS A 312 -16.19 -15.55 27.07
C LYS A 312 -15.05 -15.33 28.05
N PHE A 313 -13.84 -15.77 27.73
CA PHE A 313 -12.68 -15.51 28.58
C PHE A 313 -12.48 -14.01 28.80
N PHE A 314 -12.53 -13.20 27.73
CA PHE A 314 -12.34 -11.76 27.81
C PHE A 314 -13.50 -11.00 28.46
N GLU A 315 -14.74 -11.52 28.41
CA GLU A 315 -15.88 -10.94 29.15
C GLU A 315 -15.65 -10.90 30.67
N TYR A 316 -14.87 -11.84 31.21
CA TYR A 316 -14.54 -11.93 32.63
C TYR A 316 -13.19 -11.31 33.01
N GLN A 317 -12.44 -10.74 32.05
CA GLN A 317 -11.20 -10.04 32.37
C GLN A 317 -11.47 -8.55 32.58
N GLU A 318 -10.65 -7.91 33.40
CA GLU A 318 -10.63 -6.46 33.58
C GLU A 318 -9.28 -5.90 33.11
N ASN A 319 -9.26 -4.62 32.75
CA ASN A 319 -8.03 -3.88 32.41
C ASN A 319 -7.18 -4.50 31.29
N VAL A 320 -7.82 -5.12 30.29
CA VAL A 320 -7.14 -5.62 29.09
C VAL A 320 -7.05 -4.50 28.05
N ILE A 321 -5.88 -4.39 27.42
CA ILE A 321 -5.64 -3.46 26.32
C ILE A 321 -5.39 -4.28 25.06
N PHE A 322 -6.19 -4.04 24.02
CA PHE A 322 -5.96 -4.63 22.71
C PHE A 322 -5.11 -3.69 21.87
N VAL A 323 -4.05 -4.21 21.26
CA VAL A 323 -3.31 -3.49 20.22
C VAL A 323 -3.37 -4.36 18.97
N VAL A 324 -3.96 -3.82 17.90
CA VAL A 324 -4.28 -4.59 16.70
C VAL A 324 -3.74 -3.84 15.50
N ASP A 325 -2.82 -4.48 14.79
CA ASP A 325 -2.16 -3.89 13.63
C ASP A 325 -2.67 -4.48 12.30
N GLN A 326 -2.68 -3.64 11.28
CA GLN A 326 -3.19 -3.92 9.93
C GLN A 326 -4.66 -4.37 9.90
N MET A 327 -5.51 -3.65 10.64
CA MET A 327 -6.93 -3.96 10.73
C MET A 327 -7.64 -3.86 9.37
N ASP A 328 -7.13 -3.01 8.48
CA ASP A 328 -7.55 -2.87 7.08
C ASP A 328 -7.43 -4.18 6.28
N ALA A 329 -6.54 -5.09 6.69
CA ALA A 329 -6.35 -6.37 6.02
C ALA A 329 -7.53 -7.35 6.15
N LEU A 330 -8.51 -7.08 7.02
CA LEU A 330 -9.73 -7.90 7.16
C LEU A 330 -10.96 -7.30 6.46
N ILE A 331 -10.88 -6.05 6.03
CA ILE A 331 -12.00 -5.30 5.44
C ILE A 331 -11.73 -4.83 4.00
N SER A 332 -10.52 -5.08 3.49
CA SER A 332 -10.16 -4.79 2.10
C SER A 332 -10.99 -5.61 1.09
N ASP A 333 -11.43 -4.94 0.02
CA ASP A 333 -12.23 -5.56 -1.06
C ASP A 333 -11.47 -6.64 -1.86
N GLY A 334 -10.13 -6.69 -1.76
CA GLY A 334 -9.27 -7.60 -2.55
C GLY A 334 -9.05 -8.99 -1.95
N ILE A 335 -9.71 -9.35 -0.84
CA ILE A 335 -9.47 -10.61 -0.13
C ILE A 335 -10.26 -11.76 -0.79
N PRO A 336 -9.60 -12.87 -1.21
CA PRO A 336 -10.27 -14.01 -1.86
C PRO A 336 -11.41 -14.64 -1.03
N ASN A 337 -11.35 -14.54 0.30
CA ASN A 337 -12.38 -15.02 1.23
C ASN A 337 -12.97 -13.90 2.11
N ARG A 338 -13.51 -12.85 1.47
CA ARG A 338 -14.09 -11.67 2.12
C ARG A 338 -15.09 -12.00 3.23
N LYS A 339 -15.94 -13.01 3.06
CA LYS A 339 -16.97 -13.38 4.05
C LYS A 339 -16.34 -13.84 5.37
N MET A 340 -15.29 -14.67 5.29
CA MET A 340 -14.55 -15.12 6.46
C MET A 340 -13.79 -13.96 7.12
N ALA A 341 -13.12 -13.12 6.32
CA ALA A 341 -12.42 -11.95 6.83
C ALA A 341 -13.34 -11.00 7.62
N LEU A 342 -14.54 -10.73 7.10
CA LEU A 342 -15.54 -9.90 7.79
C LEU A 342 -16.09 -10.58 9.07
N THR A 343 -16.21 -11.90 9.07
CA THR A 343 -16.63 -12.65 10.26
C THR A 343 -15.56 -12.54 11.36
N LEU A 344 -14.28 -12.66 11.00
CA LEU A 344 -13.16 -12.49 11.92
C LEU A 344 -13.01 -11.04 12.40
N TYR A 345 -13.24 -10.06 11.53
CA TYR A 345 -13.34 -8.65 11.89
C TYR A 345 -14.39 -8.46 13.00
N ASN A 346 -15.61 -8.95 12.78
CA ASN A 346 -16.71 -8.85 13.73
C ASN A 346 -16.41 -9.58 15.04
N TRP A 347 -15.79 -10.76 14.97
CA TRP A 347 -15.36 -11.52 16.14
C TRP A 347 -14.36 -10.72 17.00
N MET A 348 -13.36 -10.10 16.38
CA MET A 348 -12.40 -9.26 17.10
C MET A 348 -13.04 -8.03 17.72
N ILE A 349 -13.90 -7.32 16.97
CA ILE A 349 -14.63 -6.16 17.49
C ILE A 349 -15.50 -6.53 18.70
N ARG A 350 -16.08 -7.74 18.71
CA ARG A 350 -16.89 -8.27 19.82
C ARG A 350 -16.06 -8.52 21.07
N PHE A 351 -14.98 -9.31 21.00
CA PHE A 351 -14.22 -9.61 22.22
C PHE A 351 -13.44 -8.42 22.76
N ALA A 352 -13.13 -7.42 21.93
CA ALA A 352 -12.53 -6.17 22.37
C ALA A 352 -13.55 -5.14 22.87
N PHE A 353 -14.86 -5.40 22.80
CA PHE A 353 -15.93 -4.40 22.97
C PHE A 353 -15.95 -3.71 24.35
N PHE A 354 -15.69 -4.48 25.41
CA PHE A 354 -15.67 -3.98 26.79
C PHE A 354 -14.30 -3.46 27.23
N HIS A 355 -13.32 -3.48 26.33
CA HIS A 355 -11.92 -3.18 26.61
C HIS A 355 -11.44 -1.96 25.83
N LYS A 356 -10.27 -1.45 26.20
CA LYS A 356 -9.60 -0.39 25.43
C LYS A 356 -8.87 -1.02 24.25
N ALA A 357 -9.01 -0.44 23.06
CA ALA A 357 -8.36 -0.95 21.87
C ALA A 357 -7.60 0.14 21.10
N ILE A 358 -6.38 -0.16 20.67
CA ILE A 358 -5.61 0.64 19.71
C ILE A 358 -5.57 -0.13 18.39
N LEU A 359 -6.13 0.45 17.34
CA LEU A 359 -6.28 -0.17 16.03
C LEU A 359 -5.48 0.62 14.99
N SER A 360 -4.65 -0.04 14.19
CA SER A 360 -3.93 0.59 13.08
C SER A 360 -4.66 0.33 11.76
N PHE A 361 -4.85 1.40 10.99
CA PHE A 361 -5.46 1.39 9.67
C PHE A 361 -4.60 2.19 8.69
N SER A 362 -4.44 1.68 7.47
CA SER A 362 -3.86 2.47 6.39
C SER A 362 -4.90 3.38 5.75
N ALA A 363 -4.45 4.48 5.15
CA ALA A 363 -5.32 5.47 4.54
C ALA A 363 -6.02 5.00 3.24
N ASN A 364 -5.81 3.75 2.84
CA ASN A 364 -6.58 3.04 1.82
C ASN A 364 -7.93 2.49 2.36
N CYS A 365 -8.12 2.45 3.68
CA CYS A 365 -9.29 1.90 4.32
C CYS A 365 -10.44 2.91 4.32
N THR A 366 -11.24 2.91 3.26
CA THR A 366 -12.40 3.78 3.08
C THR A 366 -13.68 3.22 3.69
N THR A 367 -13.70 1.92 4.03
CA THR A 367 -14.89 1.18 4.49
C THR A 367 -15.45 1.64 5.84
N ASN A 368 -14.73 2.48 6.58
CA ASN A 368 -15.19 3.02 7.87
C ASN A 368 -15.20 4.56 7.90
N PHE A 369 -15.46 5.22 6.77
CA PHE A 369 -15.57 6.68 6.74
C PHE A 369 -16.68 7.25 7.63
N GLU A 370 -17.65 6.44 8.05
CA GLU A 370 -18.62 6.79 9.09
C GLU A 370 -17.96 7.31 10.38
N VAL A 371 -16.73 6.87 10.71
CA VAL A 371 -15.96 7.36 11.87
C VAL A 371 -15.53 8.82 11.71
N PHE A 372 -15.40 9.31 10.48
CA PHE A 372 -15.13 10.72 10.18
C PHE A 372 -16.40 11.55 10.05
N GLU A 373 -17.55 10.93 9.79
CA GLU A 373 -18.84 11.61 9.59
C GLU A 373 -19.68 11.73 10.87
N HIS A 374 -19.53 10.80 11.83
CA HIS A 374 -20.39 10.72 13.00
C HIS A 374 -19.60 10.79 14.32
N GLN A 375 -20.26 11.22 15.41
CA GLN A 375 -19.70 11.03 16.75
C GLN A 375 -19.62 9.53 17.06
N THR A 376 -18.39 9.02 17.11
CA THR A 376 -18.12 7.63 17.46
C THR A 376 -17.36 7.52 18.78
N SER A 377 -17.32 6.32 19.36
CA SER A 377 -16.47 6.00 20.50
C SER A 377 -14.98 5.81 20.12
N CYS A 378 -14.59 6.25 18.92
CA CYS A 378 -13.24 6.16 18.40
C CYS A 378 -12.58 7.53 18.39
N HIS A 379 -11.36 7.60 18.91
CA HIS A 379 -10.47 8.74 18.81
C HIS A 379 -9.44 8.48 17.72
N VAL A 380 -9.33 9.36 16.73
CA VAL A 380 -8.43 9.14 15.58
C VAL A 380 -7.15 9.95 15.73
N VAL A 381 -6.01 9.26 15.69
CA VAL A 381 -4.66 9.83 15.60
C VAL A 381 -4.19 9.74 14.17
N HIS A 382 -4.01 10.89 13.52
CA HIS A 382 -3.61 10.98 12.13
C HIS A 382 -2.09 11.00 11.98
N VAL A 383 -1.56 10.11 11.14
CA VAL A 383 -0.12 10.00 10.84
C VAL A 383 0.13 9.99 9.33
N TYR A 384 0.22 11.18 8.76
CA TYR A 384 0.41 11.38 7.33
C TYR A 384 1.85 11.76 6.96
N GLY A 385 2.23 11.43 5.74
CA GLY A 385 3.56 11.74 5.19
C GLY A 385 4.60 10.69 5.59
N GLY A 386 5.82 11.15 5.88
CA GLY A 386 6.96 10.32 6.23
C GLY A 386 7.69 10.85 7.46
N PHE A 387 9.00 10.68 7.48
CA PHE A 387 9.85 11.22 8.54
C PHE A 387 9.75 12.74 8.63
N SER A 388 9.79 13.26 9.87
CA SER A 388 10.03 14.68 10.14
C SER A 388 11.41 15.10 9.62
N GLU A 389 11.69 16.41 9.60
CA GLU A 389 13.01 16.90 9.18
C GLU A 389 14.14 16.32 10.04
N THR A 390 13.97 16.38 11.37
CA THR A 390 14.92 15.79 12.33
C THR A 390 15.07 14.28 12.15
N GLU A 391 13.97 13.55 11.98
CA GLU A 391 14.00 12.10 11.72
C GLU A 391 14.75 11.78 10.43
N MET A 392 14.51 12.55 9.36
CA MET A 392 15.14 12.36 8.06
C MET A 392 16.65 12.65 8.10
N GLU A 393 17.09 13.65 8.86
CA GLU A 393 18.52 13.94 9.07
C GLU A 393 19.25 12.77 9.74
N GLN A 394 18.63 12.18 10.77
CA GLN A 394 19.21 11.02 11.45
C GLN A 394 19.22 9.79 10.54
N TRP A 395 18.15 9.59 9.77
CA TRP A 395 18.11 8.55 8.75
C TRP A 395 19.28 8.69 7.76
N TRP A 396 19.57 9.91 7.27
CA TRP A 396 20.73 10.16 6.40
C TRP A 396 22.08 9.85 7.06
N LYS A 397 22.25 10.16 8.35
CA LYS A 397 23.48 9.88 9.10
C LYS A 397 23.71 8.37 9.23
N GLN A 398 22.64 7.61 9.46
CA GLN A 398 22.68 6.15 9.58
C GLN A 398 22.94 5.47 8.23
N HIS A 399 22.47 6.07 7.12
CA HIS A 399 22.58 5.53 5.77
C HIS A 399 23.65 6.23 4.92
N LYS A 400 24.74 6.68 5.55
CA LYS A 400 25.82 7.43 4.89
C LYS A 400 26.57 6.64 3.80
N ASP A 401 26.49 5.31 3.82
CA ASP A 401 27.11 4.43 2.84
C ASP A 401 26.26 4.26 1.56
N ILE A 402 25.02 4.73 1.56
CA ILE A 402 24.12 4.70 0.41
C ILE A 402 24.48 5.82 -0.56
N LYS A 403 24.73 5.45 -1.82
CA LYS A 403 25.04 6.40 -2.89
C LYS A 403 23.77 7.07 -3.42
N LEU A 404 23.76 8.40 -3.47
CA LEU A 404 22.66 9.16 -4.08
C LEU A 404 22.60 9.03 -5.62
N GLY A 405 23.70 8.65 -6.26
CA GLY A 405 23.78 8.65 -7.72
C GLY A 405 23.78 10.07 -8.28
N GLU A 406 22.88 10.34 -9.24
CA GLU A 406 22.71 11.66 -9.86
C GLU A 406 21.72 12.55 -9.08
N TYR A 407 21.08 12.02 -8.04
CA TYR A 407 20.03 12.71 -7.31
C TYR A 407 20.59 13.54 -6.14
N SER A 408 19.87 14.61 -5.79
CA SER A 408 20.09 15.34 -4.54
C SER A 408 19.24 14.72 -3.42
N ARG A 409 19.62 14.98 -2.15
CA ARG A 409 18.80 14.58 -0.98
C ARG A 409 17.37 15.14 -1.08
N ASN A 410 17.23 16.42 -1.43
CA ASN A 410 15.94 17.07 -1.62
C ASN A 410 15.08 16.39 -2.69
N LYS A 411 15.70 15.84 -3.76
CA LYS A 411 14.95 15.12 -4.79
C LYS A 411 14.47 13.77 -4.29
N VAL A 412 15.32 13.04 -3.57
CA VAL A 412 14.93 11.76 -2.94
C VAL A 412 13.81 11.98 -1.93
N GLU A 413 13.96 12.95 -1.03
CA GLU A 413 12.97 13.27 0.00
C GLU A 413 11.63 13.72 -0.58
N ASP A 414 11.65 14.54 -1.64
CA ASP A 414 10.42 14.96 -2.33
C ASP A 414 9.73 13.78 -2.99
N VAL A 415 10.45 12.99 -3.79
CA VAL A 415 9.88 11.85 -4.53
C VAL A 415 9.31 10.80 -3.58
N THR A 416 10.02 10.46 -2.51
CA THR A 416 9.55 9.45 -1.54
C THR A 416 8.62 10.02 -0.47
N GLY A 417 8.48 11.35 -0.38
CA GLY A 417 7.74 11.99 0.72
C GLY A 417 8.34 11.72 2.11
N ARG A 418 9.63 11.36 2.14
CA ARG A 418 10.34 10.86 3.34
C ARG A 418 9.68 9.62 3.95
N ILE A 419 8.86 8.88 3.18
CA ILE A 419 8.15 7.70 3.68
C ILE A 419 9.16 6.56 3.88
N PRO A 420 9.32 6.00 5.09
CA PRO A 420 10.34 4.99 5.38
C PRO A 420 10.31 3.79 4.41
N LEU A 421 9.12 3.29 4.12
CA LEU A 421 8.95 2.19 3.16
C LEU A 421 9.44 2.54 1.75
N LEU A 422 9.11 3.74 1.26
CA LEU A 422 9.51 4.18 -0.08
C LEU A 422 11.01 4.48 -0.14
N LEU A 423 11.59 5.07 0.91
CA LEU A 423 13.04 5.26 1.02
C LEU A 423 13.76 3.93 0.85
N ASN A 424 13.35 2.90 1.60
CA ASN A 424 13.95 1.56 1.53
C ASN A 424 13.75 0.87 0.19
N GLN A 425 12.56 0.99 -0.41
CA GLN A 425 12.25 0.40 -1.72
C GLN A 425 13.00 1.06 -2.88
N CYS A 426 13.44 2.31 -2.73
CA CYS A 426 14.24 3.01 -3.73
C CYS A 426 15.73 2.70 -3.63
N ILE A 427 16.18 1.87 -2.67
CA ILE A 427 17.59 1.50 -2.52
C ILE A 427 17.83 0.18 -3.25
N VAL A 428 18.60 0.22 -4.34
CA VAL A 428 19.02 -0.94 -5.13
C VAL A 428 20.54 -0.98 -5.16
N ASN A 429 21.15 -2.09 -4.70
CA ASN A 429 22.60 -2.26 -4.65
C ASN A 429 23.33 -1.11 -3.90
N ARG A 430 22.78 -0.66 -2.76
CA ARG A 430 23.26 0.50 -1.97
C ARG A 430 23.33 1.81 -2.75
N LYS A 431 22.48 1.98 -3.77
CA LYS A 431 22.32 3.22 -4.51
C LYS A 431 20.83 3.55 -4.63
N PHE A 432 20.49 4.84 -4.56
CA PHE A 432 19.14 5.27 -4.88
C PHE A 432 18.81 5.12 -6.36
N ASP A 433 17.63 4.57 -6.63
CA ASP A 433 17.01 4.44 -7.93
C ASP A 433 15.57 4.96 -7.86
N LEU A 434 15.35 6.17 -8.37
CA LEU A 434 14.02 6.79 -8.42
C LEU A 434 13.18 6.31 -9.61
N THR A 435 13.67 5.31 -10.36
CA THR A 435 12.94 4.57 -11.39
C THR A 435 12.42 3.23 -10.88
N ALA A 436 12.56 2.96 -9.57
CA ALA A 436 12.10 1.72 -8.94
C ALA A 436 10.64 1.40 -9.32
N PRO A 437 10.32 0.12 -9.65
CA PRO A 437 8.98 -0.27 -10.10
C PRO A 437 7.84 0.17 -9.19
N LYS A 438 8.09 0.25 -7.87
CA LYS A 438 7.08 0.66 -6.91
C LYS A 438 6.65 2.13 -7.05
N LEU A 439 7.56 3.03 -7.42
CA LEU A 439 7.21 4.43 -7.67
C LEU A 439 6.35 4.56 -8.94
N ILE A 440 6.64 3.75 -9.97
CA ILE A 440 5.86 3.70 -11.21
C ILE A 440 4.45 3.18 -10.91
N GLU A 441 4.32 2.13 -10.09
CA GLU A 441 3.04 1.60 -9.64
C GLU A 441 2.21 2.67 -8.91
N ILE A 442 2.79 3.33 -7.90
CA ILE A 442 2.13 4.40 -7.13
C ILE A 442 1.65 5.54 -8.03
N SER A 443 2.51 5.98 -8.95
CA SER A 443 2.18 6.96 -9.98
C SER A 443 0.95 6.53 -10.78
N ASN A 444 1.02 5.34 -11.39
CA ASN A 444 -0.05 4.84 -12.27
C ASN A 444 -1.37 4.68 -11.52
N GLU A 445 -1.34 4.18 -10.29
CA GLU A 445 -2.53 4.04 -9.45
C GLU A 445 -3.17 5.40 -9.13
N SER A 446 -2.36 6.40 -8.80
CA SER A 446 -2.87 7.74 -8.49
C SER A 446 -3.48 8.44 -9.71
N MET A 447 -2.89 8.25 -10.90
CA MET A 447 -3.45 8.73 -12.17
C MET A 447 -4.76 8.02 -12.51
N ALA A 448 -4.80 6.69 -12.38
CA ALA A 448 -5.99 5.89 -12.62
C ALA A 448 -7.12 6.26 -11.66
N PHE A 449 -6.81 6.59 -10.40
CA PHE A 449 -7.78 7.13 -9.46
C PHE A 449 -8.41 8.42 -9.97
N ALA A 450 -7.60 9.42 -10.34
CA ALA A 450 -8.09 10.71 -10.84
C ALA A 450 -8.93 10.56 -12.12
N GLN A 451 -8.50 9.70 -13.05
CA GLN A 451 -9.27 9.36 -14.26
C GLN A 451 -10.62 8.72 -13.92
N ARG A 452 -10.63 7.78 -12.97
CA ARG A 452 -11.87 7.15 -12.51
C ARG A 452 -12.85 8.19 -11.97
N ILE A 453 -12.40 9.05 -11.04
CA ILE A 453 -13.25 10.14 -10.50
C ILE A 453 -13.83 10.97 -11.65
N LYS A 454 -13.00 11.41 -12.61
CA LYS A 454 -13.49 12.17 -13.77
C LYS A 454 -14.59 11.45 -14.55
N SER A 455 -14.45 10.14 -14.73
CA SER A 455 -15.37 9.33 -15.53
C SER A 455 -16.67 8.96 -14.80
N THR A 456 -16.66 8.92 -13.46
CA THR A 456 -17.79 8.41 -12.68
C THR A 456 -18.59 9.49 -11.95
N THR A 457 -18.05 10.70 -11.79
CA THR A 457 -18.71 11.76 -11.01
C THR A 457 -19.41 12.82 -11.86
N THR A 458 -20.29 13.59 -11.24
CA THR A 458 -20.87 14.79 -11.86
C THR A 458 -19.81 15.85 -12.14
N LYS A 459 -20.15 16.83 -12.99
CA LYS A 459 -19.27 17.98 -13.26
C LYS A 459 -18.92 18.75 -11.98
N TYR A 460 -19.89 18.94 -11.08
CA TYR A 460 -19.69 19.63 -9.82
C TYR A 460 -18.71 18.88 -8.91
N ALA A 461 -18.93 17.58 -8.72
CA ALA A 461 -18.05 16.72 -7.92
C ALA A 461 -16.62 16.67 -8.48
N TRP A 462 -16.48 16.67 -9.82
CA TRP A 462 -15.18 16.77 -10.48
C TRP A 462 -14.48 18.10 -10.20
N GLU A 463 -15.19 19.23 -10.36
CA GLU A 463 -14.64 20.55 -10.07
C GLU A 463 -14.21 20.67 -8.60
N TRP A 464 -15.01 20.12 -7.68
CA TRP A 464 -14.68 20.04 -6.27
C TRP A 464 -13.41 19.21 -5.99
N TYR A 465 -13.30 18.01 -6.59
CA TYR A 465 -12.09 17.17 -6.50
C TYR A 465 -10.85 17.91 -6.98
N CYS A 466 -10.94 18.58 -8.14
CA CYS A 466 -9.84 19.39 -8.66
C CYS A 466 -9.42 20.49 -7.67
N ASP A 467 -10.37 21.17 -7.04
CA ASP A 467 -10.07 22.25 -6.10
C ASP A 467 -9.50 21.73 -4.77
N TYR A 468 -9.97 20.56 -4.30
CA TYR A 468 -9.39 19.87 -3.16
C TYR A 468 -7.93 19.48 -3.42
N VAL A 469 -7.64 18.80 -4.54
CA VAL A 469 -6.27 18.40 -4.88
C VAL A 469 -5.36 19.62 -5.09
N LYS A 470 -5.86 20.70 -5.71
CA LYS A 470 -5.11 21.98 -5.80
C LYS A 470 -4.79 22.53 -4.42
N ALA A 471 -5.73 22.49 -3.48
CA ALA A 471 -5.49 22.95 -2.12
C ALA A 471 -4.38 22.13 -1.44
N CYS A 472 -4.39 20.80 -1.61
CA CYS A 472 -3.33 19.92 -1.13
C CYS A 472 -1.95 20.24 -1.72
N ILE A 473 -1.86 20.39 -3.04
CA ILE A 473 -0.59 20.70 -3.73
C ILE A 473 -0.01 22.04 -3.27
N HIS A 474 -0.88 23.01 -2.96
CA HIS A 474 -0.48 24.36 -2.55
C HIS A 474 -0.37 24.55 -1.04
N ASN A 475 -0.63 23.52 -0.23
CA ASN A 475 -0.69 23.64 1.23
C ASN A 475 -1.66 24.75 1.70
N LYS A 476 -2.86 24.79 1.11
CA LYS A 476 -3.92 25.80 1.33
C LYS A 476 -5.18 25.19 1.95
N PRO A 477 -6.10 26.02 2.47
CA PRO A 477 -7.40 25.54 2.95
C PRO A 477 -8.12 24.70 1.88
N VAL A 478 -8.58 23.51 2.26
CA VAL A 478 -9.42 22.66 1.41
C VAL A 478 -10.83 23.24 1.31
N PRO A 479 -11.59 22.91 0.24
CA PRO A 479 -12.98 23.34 0.12
C PRO A 479 -13.83 22.97 1.34
N LEU A 480 -14.77 23.84 1.71
CA LEU A 480 -15.77 23.57 2.76
C LEU A 480 -16.65 22.38 2.36
N GLY A 481 -17.22 21.70 3.37
CA GLY A 481 -18.07 20.53 3.15
C GLY A 481 -17.32 19.28 2.70
N TRP A 482 -15.99 19.22 2.90
CA TRP A 482 -15.17 18.09 2.47
C TRP A 482 -15.57 16.73 3.05
N THR A 483 -16.26 16.73 4.19
CA THR A 483 -16.80 15.51 4.81
C THR A 483 -17.86 14.83 3.93
N GLU A 484 -18.61 15.59 3.13
CA GLU A 484 -19.69 15.07 2.27
C GLU A 484 -19.19 14.43 0.97
N LEU A 485 -17.92 14.63 0.63
CA LEU A 485 -17.30 14.17 -0.63
C LEU A 485 -15.98 13.44 -0.36
N ILE A 486 -15.86 12.86 0.84
CA ILE A 486 -14.65 12.22 1.32
C ILE A 486 -14.26 11.01 0.46
N GLU A 487 -15.23 10.33 -0.13
CA GLU A 487 -15.07 9.20 -1.04
C GLU A 487 -14.43 9.57 -2.39
N LEU A 488 -14.41 10.86 -2.74
CA LEU A 488 -13.77 11.34 -3.96
C LEU A 488 -12.26 11.52 -3.84
N ILE A 489 -11.70 11.42 -2.63
CA ILE A 489 -10.29 11.70 -2.36
C ILE A 489 -9.51 10.39 -2.28
N ASP A 490 -8.33 10.36 -2.89
CA ASP A 490 -7.36 9.29 -2.66
C ASP A 490 -6.60 9.54 -1.36
N HIS A 491 -7.19 9.12 -0.24
CA HIS A 491 -6.67 9.33 1.12
C HIS A 491 -5.29 8.71 1.37
N ARG A 492 -4.86 7.78 0.50
CA ARG A 492 -3.50 7.23 0.54
C ARG A 492 -2.46 8.33 0.36
N TYR A 493 -2.79 9.35 -0.43
CA TYR A 493 -1.84 10.33 -0.92
C TYR A 493 -2.24 11.78 -0.69
N PHE A 494 -3.53 12.09 -0.55
CA PHE A 494 -4.01 13.44 -0.26
C PHE A 494 -4.78 13.44 1.06
N TYR A 495 -4.55 14.46 1.87
CA TYR A 495 -5.14 14.56 3.20
C TYR A 495 -5.28 16.02 3.62
N GLN A 496 -5.94 16.24 4.74
CA GLN A 496 -6.15 17.53 5.36
C GLN A 496 -5.73 17.46 6.83
N ARG A 497 -5.20 18.58 7.34
CA ARG A 497 -4.85 18.75 8.75
C ARG A 497 -5.48 20.02 9.30
N TYR A 498 -5.91 19.98 10.56
CA TYR A 498 -6.44 21.17 11.21
C TYR A 498 -5.30 22.08 11.65
N GLN A 499 -5.26 23.31 11.12
CA GLN A 499 -4.22 24.29 11.40
C GLN A 499 -4.82 25.70 11.33
N GLY A 500 -4.66 26.50 12.40
CA GLY A 500 -5.05 27.91 12.39
C GLY A 500 -6.54 28.16 12.13
N HIS A 501 -7.41 27.28 12.63
CA HIS A 501 -8.86 27.25 12.41
C HIS A 501 -9.33 26.74 11.04
N ASP A 502 -8.42 26.45 10.11
CA ASP A 502 -8.74 25.90 8.81
C ASP A 502 -8.27 24.44 8.66
N TYR A 503 -8.85 23.72 7.70
CA TYR A 503 -8.32 22.44 7.24
C TYR A 503 -7.38 22.68 6.07
N ILE A 504 -6.09 22.53 6.29
CA ILE A 504 -5.05 22.72 5.28
C ILE A 504 -4.78 21.40 4.56
N GLY A 505 -4.84 21.43 3.23
CA GLY A 505 -4.54 20.26 2.41
C GLY A 505 -3.05 19.93 2.41
N GLY A 506 -2.72 18.65 2.31
CA GLY A 506 -1.37 18.13 2.12
C GLY A 506 -1.35 16.91 1.21
N TYR A 507 -0.15 16.49 0.84
CA TYR A 507 0.09 15.29 0.05
C TYR A 507 1.24 14.46 0.64
N ALA A 508 1.19 13.14 0.42
CA ALA A 508 2.10 12.20 1.06
C ALA A 508 3.49 12.18 0.41
N CYS A 509 3.59 12.32 -0.91
CA CYS A 509 4.86 12.29 -1.65
C CYS A 509 4.78 13.03 -3.00
N GLY A 510 5.93 13.53 -3.46
CA GLY A 510 6.07 14.31 -4.68
C GLY A 510 5.79 13.52 -5.96
N ILE A 511 6.06 12.20 -5.98
CA ILE A 511 5.73 11.37 -7.14
C ILE A 511 4.22 11.40 -7.46
N VAL A 512 3.36 11.36 -6.43
CA VAL A 512 1.91 11.42 -6.60
C VAL A 512 1.44 12.83 -6.93
N ARG A 513 2.04 13.85 -6.30
CA ARG A 513 1.78 15.26 -6.66
C ARG A 513 1.99 15.46 -8.17
N ASP A 514 3.13 15.03 -8.69
CA ASP A 514 3.49 15.23 -10.11
C ASP A 514 2.57 14.41 -11.03
N ALA A 515 2.32 13.14 -10.69
CA ALA A 515 1.44 12.25 -11.45
C ALA A 515 0.03 12.83 -11.58
N VAL A 516 -0.57 13.22 -10.46
CA VAL A 516 -1.94 13.72 -10.41
C VAL A 516 -2.04 15.13 -10.98
N ALA A 517 -1.04 16.00 -10.77
CA ALA A 517 -1.02 17.32 -11.41
C ALA A 517 -0.97 17.22 -12.94
N ASN A 518 -0.17 16.30 -13.50
CA ASN A 518 -0.17 16.02 -14.93
C ASN A 518 -1.51 15.45 -15.40
N GLN A 519 -2.09 14.51 -14.66
CA GLN A 519 -3.38 13.92 -15.00
C GLN A 519 -4.52 14.96 -14.97
N LEU A 520 -4.52 15.85 -13.98
CA LEU A 520 -5.50 16.94 -13.88
C LEU A 520 -5.33 17.96 -15.00
N LEU A 521 -4.10 18.28 -15.37
CA LEU A 521 -3.80 19.13 -16.52
C LEU A 521 -4.35 18.52 -17.84
N GLU A 522 -4.23 17.21 -18.01
CA GLU A 522 -4.76 16.52 -19.19
C GLU A 522 -6.29 16.55 -19.24
N LEU A 523 -6.94 16.36 -18.09
CA LEU A 523 -8.40 16.23 -18.00
C LEU A 523 -9.13 17.58 -17.81
N ASP A 524 -8.46 18.62 -17.32
CA ASP A 524 -9.02 19.92 -17.03
C ASP A 524 -8.07 21.07 -17.42
N THR A 525 -8.41 21.76 -18.50
CA THR A 525 -7.71 22.95 -18.99
C THR A 525 -7.62 24.10 -17.98
N LYS A 526 -8.46 24.13 -16.93
CA LYS A 526 -8.46 25.19 -15.89
C LYS A 526 -7.54 24.90 -14.70
N PHE A 527 -6.88 23.73 -14.67
CA PHE A 527 -6.02 23.35 -13.55
C PHE A 527 -4.83 24.30 -13.39
N ILE A 528 -4.22 24.71 -14.51
CA ILE A 528 -3.08 25.61 -14.51
C ILE A 528 -3.54 27.08 -14.33
N LYS A 529 -3.13 27.74 -13.25
CA LYS A 529 -3.26 29.19 -13.07
C LYS A 529 -1.96 29.80 -12.59
N ILE A 530 -1.68 31.05 -12.95
CA ILE A 530 -0.49 31.81 -12.50
C ILE A 530 -0.46 32.00 -10.96
N ASN A 531 -1.59 31.79 -10.28
CA ASN A 531 -1.70 31.84 -8.82
C ASN A 531 -0.95 30.71 -8.08
N PHE A 532 -0.42 29.70 -8.78
CA PHE A 532 0.40 28.61 -8.19
C PHE A 532 1.54 29.15 -7.32
N LEU A 533 2.11 30.30 -7.71
CA LEU A 533 3.24 30.93 -7.03
C LEU A 533 2.91 31.53 -5.65
N ALA A 534 1.63 31.68 -5.29
CA ALA A 534 1.25 32.18 -3.96
C ALA A 534 1.65 31.22 -2.82
N SER A 535 1.94 29.96 -3.15
CA SER A 535 2.38 28.92 -2.20
C SER A 535 3.90 28.79 -2.07
N LEU A 536 4.70 29.45 -2.92
CA LEU A 536 6.16 29.28 -2.91
C LEU A 536 6.81 29.56 -1.55
N ARG A 537 6.28 30.54 -0.80
CA ARG A 537 6.79 30.88 0.53
C ARG A 537 6.65 29.73 1.53
N ASP A 538 5.62 28.90 1.35
CA ASP A 538 5.33 27.76 2.23
C ASP A 538 6.29 26.58 1.98
N PHE A 539 7.06 26.62 0.88
CA PHE A 539 7.97 25.55 0.44
C PHE A 539 9.43 26.01 0.23
N ILE A 540 9.79 27.18 0.74
CA ILE A 540 11.09 27.85 0.51
C ILE A 540 12.32 26.98 0.85
N ASP A 541 12.15 26.04 1.79
CA ASP A 541 13.20 25.13 2.26
C ASP A 541 13.30 23.86 1.40
N ASN A 542 12.27 23.53 0.60
CA ASN A 542 12.27 22.39 -0.32
C ASN A 542 12.44 22.83 -1.79
N ARG A 543 13.69 22.80 -2.27
CA ARG A 543 14.02 23.22 -3.66
C ARG A 543 13.35 22.37 -4.74
N SER A 544 13.07 21.09 -4.49
CA SER A 544 12.39 20.22 -5.46
C SER A 544 10.95 20.69 -5.68
N VAL A 545 10.24 21.03 -4.60
CA VAL A 545 8.87 21.57 -4.66
C VAL A 545 8.85 22.95 -5.30
N VAL A 546 9.82 23.82 -4.97
CA VAL A 546 9.96 25.14 -5.63
C VAL A 546 10.17 24.97 -7.14
N GLY A 547 11.04 24.04 -7.55
CA GLY A 547 11.25 23.70 -8.95
C GLY A 547 9.96 23.28 -9.64
N PHE A 548 9.21 22.35 -9.04
CA PHE A 548 7.90 21.91 -9.53
C PHE A 548 6.90 23.08 -9.69
N ILE A 549 6.74 23.92 -8.67
CA ILE A 549 5.78 25.03 -8.71
C ILE A 549 6.16 26.04 -9.80
N VAL A 550 7.46 26.36 -9.92
CA VAL A 550 7.98 27.29 -10.93
C VAL A 550 7.82 26.71 -12.34
N GLU A 551 8.12 25.44 -12.53
CA GLU A 551 7.94 24.73 -13.81
C GLU A 551 6.48 24.81 -14.28
N TYR A 552 5.53 24.46 -13.42
CA TYR A 552 4.11 24.55 -13.77
C TYR A 552 3.65 25.99 -14.02
N ALA A 553 4.16 26.97 -13.27
CA ALA A 553 3.84 28.37 -13.49
C ALA A 553 4.40 28.90 -14.83
N ILE A 554 5.59 28.46 -15.24
CA ILE A 554 6.20 28.83 -16.51
C ILE A 554 5.43 28.20 -17.67
N LEU A 555 5.15 26.89 -17.59
CA LEU A 555 4.33 26.21 -18.60
C LEU A 555 2.92 26.82 -18.70
N ALA A 556 2.35 27.29 -17.58
CA ALA A 556 1.12 28.08 -17.55
C ALA A 556 1.20 29.34 -18.39
N SER A 557 2.27 30.10 -18.16
CA SER A 557 2.48 31.39 -18.81
C SER A 557 2.66 31.19 -20.30
N ILE A 558 3.52 30.24 -20.71
CA ILE A 558 3.75 29.90 -22.11
C ILE A 558 2.45 29.45 -22.78
N ARG A 559 1.65 28.60 -22.14
CA ARG A 559 0.37 28.16 -22.70
C ARG A 559 -0.62 29.30 -22.88
N SER A 560 -0.68 30.24 -21.94
CA SER A 560 -1.69 31.31 -21.95
C SER A 560 -1.29 32.53 -22.80
N GLN A 561 0.00 32.82 -22.90
CA GLN A 561 0.53 34.06 -23.49
C GLN A 561 1.49 33.82 -24.66
N GLY A 562 1.82 32.56 -24.95
CA GLY A 562 2.85 32.21 -25.92
C GLY A 562 4.27 32.39 -25.40
N LEU A 563 5.24 32.18 -26.29
CA LEU A 563 6.66 32.39 -26.00
C LEU A 563 7.31 33.16 -27.16
N ARG A 564 7.58 34.44 -26.93
CA ARG A 564 8.10 35.37 -27.96
C ARG A 564 9.40 34.88 -28.61
N ALA A 565 10.27 34.22 -27.84
CA ALA A 565 11.53 33.67 -28.34
C ALA A 565 11.33 32.65 -29.48
N CYS A 566 10.17 31.97 -29.52
CA CYS A 566 9.82 30.96 -30.53
C CYS A 566 9.05 31.53 -31.72
N GLY A 567 8.79 32.84 -31.77
CA GLY A 567 7.91 33.45 -32.77
C GLY A 567 6.42 33.13 -32.59
N ALA A 568 6.06 32.35 -31.56
CA ALA A 568 4.69 32.25 -31.06
C ALA A 568 4.35 33.60 -30.41
N GLY A 569 3.45 34.36 -31.03
CA GLY A 569 3.06 35.71 -30.57
C GLY A 569 2.41 35.73 -29.18
N ASN A 570 1.72 36.82 -28.82
CA ASN A 570 1.03 36.95 -27.53
C ASN A 570 -0.29 36.14 -27.46
N GLU A 571 -0.42 35.05 -28.20
CA GLU A 571 -1.63 34.23 -28.29
C GLU A 571 -1.40 32.88 -27.58
N GLY A 572 -2.48 32.29 -27.06
CA GLY A 572 -2.40 31.02 -26.35
C GLY A 572 -1.93 29.88 -27.26
N ILE A 573 -1.05 29.03 -26.72
CA ILE A 573 -0.46 27.88 -27.43
C ILE A 573 -1.29 26.63 -27.10
N ASN A 574 -1.57 25.81 -28.12
CA ASN A 574 -2.21 24.50 -27.93
C ASN A 574 -1.32 23.59 -27.08
N PHE A 575 -1.90 22.74 -26.25
CA PHE A 575 -1.15 21.92 -25.30
C PHE A 575 -1.47 20.44 -25.51
N SER A 576 -0.44 19.60 -25.59
CA SER A 576 -0.61 18.15 -25.77
C SER A 576 0.40 17.37 -24.92
N PHE A 577 0.03 16.17 -24.47
CA PHE A 577 0.95 15.24 -23.85
C PHE A 577 1.49 14.23 -24.88
N PHE A 578 2.69 13.71 -24.64
CA PHE A 578 3.22 12.59 -25.39
C PHE A 578 3.82 11.53 -24.47
N THR A 579 3.71 10.26 -24.87
CA THR A 579 4.35 9.10 -24.22
C THR A 579 5.57 8.63 -24.99
N SER A 580 5.60 8.91 -26.29
CA SER A 580 6.72 8.61 -27.17
C SER A 580 6.89 9.74 -28.19
N GLN A 581 8.07 9.81 -28.82
CA GLN A 581 8.34 10.81 -29.86
C GLN A 581 7.41 10.68 -31.08
N ARG A 582 6.73 9.54 -31.24
CA ARG A 582 5.75 9.31 -32.33
C ARG A 582 4.42 10.01 -32.10
N ASP A 583 4.10 10.38 -30.86
CA ASP A 583 2.83 11.06 -30.54
C ASP A 583 2.88 12.56 -30.87
N ILE A 584 4.07 13.08 -31.20
CA ILE A 584 4.27 14.46 -31.60
C ILE A 584 3.78 14.62 -33.04
N GLN A 585 2.70 15.37 -33.24
CA GLN A 585 2.04 15.55 -34.53
C GLN A 585 2.57 16.80 -35.26
N PHE A 586 2.71 16.71 -36.59
CA PHE A 586 3.27 17.79 -37.44
C PHE A 586 2.31 18.24 -38.56
N ASP A 587 1.05 17.83 -38.51
CA ASP A 587 0.00 18.31 -39.41
C ASP A 587 -0.49 19.73 -39.06
N ILE A 588 0.01 20.30 -37.94
CA ILE A 588 -0.36 21.60 -37.40
C ILE A 588 0.50 22.70 -38.06
N ARG A 589 -0.01 23.27 -39.15
CA ARG A 589 0.66 24.32 -39.93
C ARG A 589 0.50 25.67 -39.27
N ASP A 590 1.61 26.40 -39.15
CA ASP A 590 1.68 27.78 -38.66
C ASP A 590 1.02 28.03 -37.28
N GLN A 591 0.77 26.97 -36.50
CA GLN A 591 0.23 27.05 -35.14
C GLN A 591 1.16 26.31 -34.16
N PRO A 592 1.74 26.99 -33.16
CA PRO A 592 2.58 26.36 -32.16
C PRO A 592 1.79 25.40 -31.27
N VAL A 593 2.39 24.27 -30.93
CA VAL A 593 1.91 23.34 -29.90
C VAL A 593 2.99 23.11 -28.87
N LEU A 594 2.63 23.23 -27.59
CA LEU A 594 3.44 22.87 -26.44
C LEU A 594 3.17 21.40 -26.08
N TYR A 595 4.14 20.55 -26.38
CA TYR A 595 4.19 19.14 -26.02
C TYR A 595 4.80 18.96 -24.64
N ARG A 596 4.19 18.15 -23.78
CA ARG A 596 4.75 17.77 -22.46
C ARG A 596 4.90 16.25 -22.37
N PRO A 597 6.05 15.72 -21.90
CA PRO A 597 6.18 14.31 -21.61
C PRO A 597 5.16 13.87 -20.55
N ARG A 598 4.50 12.74 -20.75
CA ARG A 598 3.63 12.13 -19.72
C ARG A 598 4.46 11.39 -18.66
N GLN A 599 5.65 10.92 -19.02
CA GLN A 599 6.52 10.19 -18.11
C GLN A 599 6.99 11.08 -16.95
N ILE A 600 6.93 10.55 -15.74
CA ILE A 600 7.42 11.26 -14.55
C ILE A 600 8.93 11.25 -14.54
N ASN A 601 9.51 12.39 -14.13
CA ASN A 601 10.96 12.58 -14.08
C ASN A 601 11.62 12.32 -15.44
N TYR A 602 10.96 12.75 -16.52
CA TYR A 602 11.53 12.69 -17.86
C TYR A 602 12.78 13.56 -17.91
N GLU A 603 13.95 12.93 -17.98
CA GLU A 603 15.22 13.58 -17.68
C GLU A 603 15.71 14.55 -18.76
N THR A 604 15.06 14.51 -19.91
CA THR A 604 15.55 15.12 -21.15
C THR A 604 15.02 16.54 -21.34
N ILE A 605 13.72 16.75 -21.13
CA ILE A 605 13.04 18.05 -21.30
C ILE A 605 11.80 18.14 -20.40
N ASP A 606 11.41 19.34 -20.01
CA ASP A 606 10.16 19.58 -19.29
C ASP A 606 8.99 19.85 -20.26
N GLY A 607 9.30 20.22 -21.49
CA GLY A 607 8.35 20.39 -22.58
C GLY A 607 9.04 20.69 -23.92
N MET A 608 8.28 20.77 -25.00
CA MET A 608 8.78 21.14 -26.32
C MET A 608 7.72 21.92 -27.08
N ILE A 609 8.09 23.06 -27.66
CA ILE A 609 7.22 23.77 -28.61
C ILE A 609 7.61 23.31 -30.02
N GLY A 610 6.62 22.88 -30.80
CA GLY A 610 6.83 22.45 -32.19
C GLY A 610 5.76 23.00 -33.11
N PHE A 611 6.15 23.38 -34.34
CA PHE A 611 5.22 23.69 -35.44
C PHE A 611 5.91 23.70 -36.79
N VAL A 612 5.10 23.56 -37.85
CA VAL A 612 5.58 23.55 -39.23
C VAL A 612 5.34 24.90 -39.89
N LYS A 613 6.40 25.48 -40.45
CA LYS A 613 6.36 26.71 -41.24
C LYS A 613 6.39 26.36 -42.73
N THR A 614 5.34 26.74 -43.43
CA THR A 614 5.25 26.53 -44.89
C THR A 614 5.83 27.72 -45.68
N PRO A 615 6.65 27.52 -46.72
CA PRO A 615 7.15 28.60 -47.56
C PRO A 615 6.01 29.35 -48.25
N LYS A 616 6.03 30.69 -48.25
CA LYS A 616 4.99 31.54 -48.88
C LYS A 616 4.95 31.43 -50.41
N ARG A 617 6.00 30.89 -51.04
CA ARG A 617 6.08 30.61 -52.48
C ARG A 617 6.78 29.28 -52.67
N THR A 618 6.05 28.24 -53.05
CA THR A 618 6.61 26.92 -53.32
C THR A 618 7.40 26.93 -54.63
N ALA A 619 8.72 27.12 -54.54
CA ALA A 619 9.58 26.58 -55.58
C ALA A 619 9.41 25.05 -55.58
N LYS A 620 9.37 24.44 -56.76
CA LYS A 620 9.09 23.01 -56.93
C LYS A 620 10.23 22.20 -56.28
N GLY A 621 10.01 21.67 -55.07
CA GLY A 621 10.97 20.83 -54.34
C GLY A 621 11.42 21.31 -52.96
N GLU A 622 10.98 22.48 -52.47
CA GLU A 622 11.30 22.91 -51.10
C GLU A 622 10.51 22.14 -50.04
N LYS A 623 11.20 21.61 -49.03
CA LYS A 623 10.59 20.98 -47.86
C LYS A 623 10.03 22.06 -46.92
N PRO A 624 8.91 21.81 -46.23
CA PRO A 624 8.50 22.65 -45.12
C PRO A 624 9.51 22.60 -43.97
N THR A 625 9.61 23.68 -43.20
CA THR A 625 10.53 23.77 -42.05
C THR A 625 9.81 23.38 -40.76
N LEU A 626 10.34 22.40 -40.03
CA LEU A 626 9.92 22.03 -38.68
C LEU A 626 10.74 22.81 -37.67
N LEU A 627 10.09 23.72 -36.94
CA LEU A 627 10.70 24.49 -35.86
C LEU A 627 10.52 23.73 -34.54
N LEU A 628 11.62 23.46 -33.84
CA LEU A 628 11.64 22.73 -32.58
C LEU A 628 12.30 23.56 -31.49
N PHE A 629 11.57 23.76 -30.39
CA PHE A 629 12.04 24.44 -29.20
C PHE A 629 11.86 23.55 -27.97
N PRO A 630 12.77 22.59 -27.73
CA PRO A 630 12.78 21.82 -26.50
C PRO A 630 13.08 22.74 -25.31
N LEU A 631 12.40 22.54 -24.18
CA LEU A 631 12.41 23.40 -23.00
C LEU A 631 12.98 22.63 -21.82
N GLN A 632 13.94 23.22 -21.13
CA GLN A 632 14.33 22.82 -19.77
C GLN A 632 14.19 24.03 -18.84
N ILE A 633 13.36 23.89 -17.82
CA ILE A 633 13.08 24.87 -16.79
C ILE A 633 13.87 24.46 -15.55
N THR A 634 14.64 25.39 -15.00
CA THR A 634 15.38 25.11 -13.78
C THR A 634 15.54 26.34 -12.90
N VAL A 635 15.46 26.12 -11.58
CA VAL A 635 15.81 27.08 -10.53
C VAL A 635 17.23 26.87 -10.00
N ALA A 636 17.96 25.88 -10.53
CA ALA A 636 19.33 25.59 -10.15
C ALA A 636 20.33 26.42 -10.98
N LYS A 637 21.46 26.78 -10.36
CA LYS A 637 22.55 27.52 -11.01
C LYS A 637 23.35 26.65 -11.98
N ASN A 638 23.37 25.34 -11.76
CA ASN A 638 24.05 24.37 -12.62
C ASN A 638 23.00 23.59 -13.41
N HIS A 639 23.25 23.41 -14.70
CA HIS A 639 22.33 22.75 -15.62
C HIS A 639 22.62 21.25 -15.71
N SER A 640 21.57 20.44 -15.81
CA SER A 640 21.65 19.03 -16.20
C SER A 640 22.21 18.89 -17.61
N ASN A 641 22.66 17.69 -17.99
CA ASN A 641 23.10 17.39 -19.35
C ASN A 641 21.91 17.18 -20.33
N SER A 642 20.78 17.87 -20.09
CA SER A 642 19.50 17.68 -20.78
C SER A 642 19.61 17.93 -22.29
N TYR A 643 20.41 18.93 -22.70
CA TYR A 643 20.66 19.22 -24.11
C TYR A 643 21.30 18.03 -24.85
N LEU A 644 22.41 17.46 -24.34
CA LEU A 644 23.04 16.30 -24.99
C LEU A 644 22.13 15.07 -24.94
N ARG A 645 21.44 14.84 -23.81
CA ARG A 645 20.45 13.77 -23.68
C ARG A 645 19.34 13.89 -24.72
N PHE A 646 18.85 15.11 -24.98
CA PHE A 646 17.84 15.36 -26.01
C PHE A 646 18.35 15.00 -27.40
N LEU A 647 19.54 15.48 -27.76
CA LEU A 647 20.11 15.18 -29.08
C LEU A 647 20.29 13.69 -29.31
N ASP A 648 20.71 12.95 -28.28
CA ASP A 648 20.93 11.51 -28.36
C ASP A 648 19.61 10.72 -28.38
N GLU A 649 18.67 11.06 -27.50
CA GLU A 649 17.38 10.37 -27.40
C GLU A 649 16.50 10.59 -28.64
N TYR A 650 16.45 11.82 -29.15
CA TYR A 650 15.63 12.19 -30.30
C TYR A 650 16.34 11.93 -31.65
N ARG A 651 17.57 11.39 -31.63
CA ARG A 651 18.40 11.18 -32.83
C ARG A 651 17.69 10.41 -33.95
N ARG A 652 17.21 9.21 -33.63
CA ARG A 652 16.51 8.35 -34.62
C ARG A 652 15.21 8.97 -35.11
N TRP A 653 14.52 9.67 -34.22
CA TRP A 653 13.29 10.36 -34.56
C TRP A 653 13.57 11.52 -35.54
N ALA A 654 14.62 12.31 -35.30
CA ALA A 654 15.01 13.40 -36.19
C ALA A 654 15.46 12.90 -37.57
N GLU A 655 16.20 11.79 -37.64
CA GLU A 655 16.56 11.13 -38.91
C GLU A 655 15.31 10.80 -39.76
N GLN A 656 14.22 10.38 -39.14
CA GLN A 656 12.96 10.10 -39.82
C GLN A 656 12.25 11.39 -40.27
N GLN A 657 12.25 12.43 -39.44
CA GLN A 657 11.61 13.70 -39.78
C GLN A 657 12.32 14.43 -40.92
N LEU A 658 13.64 14.29 -41.06
CA LEU A 658 14.42 14.88 -42.15
C LEU A 658 14.02 14.36 -43.54
N LEU A 659 13.30 13.24 -43.64
CA LEU A 659 12.73 12.77 -44.91
C LEU A 659 11.65 13.73 -45.43
N THR A 660 10.92 14.37 -44.50
CA THR A 660 9.73 15.18 -44.80
C THR A 660 9.98 16.68 -44.61
N PHE A 661 10.80 17.06 -43.63
CA PHE A 661 11.01 18.44 -43.20
C PHE A 661 12.48 18.84 -43.22
N ASP A 662 12.73 20.14 -43.38
CA ASP A 662 13.98 20.73 -42.89
C ASP A 662 13.80 21.07 -41.41
N ILE A 663 14.78 20.73 -40.55
CA ILE A 663 14.65 20.95 -39.10
C ILE A 663 15.40 22.22 -38.71
N GLU A 664 14.78 23.09 -37.93
CA GLU A 664 15.49 24.12 -37.15
C GLU A 664 15.28 23.83 -35.67
N LEU A 665 16.40 23.74 -34.95
CA LEU A 665 16.42 23.40 -33.53
C LEU A 665 16.98 24.58 -32.73
N GLU A 666 16.27 24.95 -31.68
CA GLU A 666 16.75 25.88 -30.67
C GLU A 666 16.37 25.37 -29.27
N PHE A 667 17.36 24.90 -28.50
CA PHE A 667 17.14 24.37 -27.16
C PHE A 667 17.02 25.53 -26.15
N LEU A 668 15.94 25.56 -25.38
CA LEU A 668 15.61 26.67 -24.50
C LEU A 668 15.84 26.32 -23.04
N TRP A 669 16.75 27.05 -22.42
CA TRP A 669 16.98 27.02 -20.98
C TRP A 669 16.20 28.16 -20.32
N ILE A 670 15.12 27.83 -19.62
CA ILE A 670 14.36 28.82 -18.85
C ILE A 670 14.91 28.84 -17.42
N THR A 671 15.53 29.96 -17.05
CA THR A 671 16.33 30.10 -15.83
C THR A 671 15.94 31.37 -15.07
N PRO A 672 16.36 31.57 -13.81
CA PRO A 672 15.97 32.77 -13.06
C PRO A 672 16.43 34.06 -13.72
N ASP A 673 17.71 34.17 -14.07
CA ASP A 673 18.39 35.42 -14.41
C ASP A 673 19.36 35.33 -15.60
N LYS A 674 19.71 34.13 -16.07
CA LYS A 674 20.71 33.96 -17.14
C LYS A 674 20.14 34.32 -18.51
N ARG A 675 20.90 35.12 -19.26
CA ARG A 675 20.70 35.44 -20.68
C ARG A 675 21.96 35.11 -21.44
N ASP A 676 21.85 34.19 -22.39
CA ASP A 676 22.99 33.71 -23.16
C ASP A 676 22.52 32.98 -24.43
N ILE A 677 23.37 32.92 -25.44
CA ILE A 677 23.14 32.16 -26.68
C ILE A 677 24.41 31.40 -27.02
N ILE A 678 24.31 30.07 -27.07
CA ILE A 678 25.42 29.18 -27.41
C ILE A 678 25.14 28.60 -28.80
N LEU A 679 26.00 28.88 -29.77
CA LEU A 679 25.89 28.36 -31.13
C LEU A 679 26.61 27.02 -31.24
N HIS A 680 25.95 26.04 -31.83
CA HIS A 680 26.50 24.71 -32.06
C HIS A 680 26.73 24.44 -33.55
N PRO A 681 27.85 23.78 -33.91
CA PRO A 681 28.04 23.28 -35.26
C PRO A 681 27.03 22.14 -35.56
N PRO A 682 26.89 21.73 -36.83
CA PRO A 682 26.05 20.58 -37.17
C PRO A 682 26.51 19.32 -36.41
N TYR A 683 25.56 18.56 -35.87
CA TYR A 683 25.80 17.30 -35.16
C TYR A 683 24.79 16.25 -35.63
N SER A 684 25.18 15.47 -36.66
CA SER A 684 24.26 14.59 -37.40
C SER A 684 23.36 13.73 -36.48
N PRO A 685 22.03 13.78 -36.65
CA PRO A 685 21.26 14.35 -37.77
C PRO A 685 20.95 15.85 -37.65
N TRP A 686 21.33 16.48 -36.54
CA TRP A 686 20.96 17.84 -36.22
C TRP A 686 21.74 18.86 -37.06
N PRO A 687 21.06 19.82 -37.71
CA PRO A 687 21.73 20.90 -38.43
C PRO A 687 22.40 21.87 -37.45
N ARG A 688 22.94 23.00 -37.94
CA ARG A 688 23.37 24.07 -37.03
C ARG A 688 22.19 24.48 -36.16
N HIS A 689 22.43 24.57 -34.87
CA HIS A 689 21.41 24.84 -33.88
C HIS A 689 22.03 25.62 -32.72
N GLN A 690 21.21 26.06 -31.76
CA GLN A 690 21.69 26.86 -30.64
C GLN A 690 20.98 26.49 -29.35
N GLU A 691 21.63 26.81 -28.23
CA GLU A 691 20.98 26.90 -26.92
C GLU A 691 20.71 28.39 -26.63
N ARG A 692 19.53 28.72 -26.12
CA ARG A 692 19.18 30.07 -25.67
C ARG A 692 18.70 30.03 -24.22
N TYR A 693 19.30 30.88 -23.39
CA TYR A 693 18.91 31.07 -22.01
C TYR A 693 17.94 32.24 -21.90
N ILE A 694 16.75 31.96 -21.36
CA ILE A 694 15.66 32.90 -21.20
C ILE A 694 15.39 33.09 -19.70
N PRO A 695 15.49 34.31 -19.16
CA PRO A 695 15.20 34.57 -17.77
C PRO A 695 13.68 34.51 -17.49
N PHE A 696 13.30 34.19 -16.25
CA PHE A 696 11.88 34.15 -15.84
C PHE A 696 11.16 35.48 -16.11
N SER A 697 11.86 36.61 -16.00
CA SER A 697 11.32 37.94 -16.25
C SER A 697 10.89 38.17 -17.71
N GLU A 698 11.45 37.43 -18.66
CA GLU A 698 11.02 37.46 -20.06
C GLU A 698 9.82 36.56 -20.35
N ILE A 699 9.63 35.52 -19.53
CA ILE A 699 8.44 34.65 -19.61
C ILE A 699 7.25 35.36 -18.94
N SER A 700 7.47 35.88 -17.73
CA SER A 700 6.48 36.60 -16.95
C SER A 700 7.12 37.38 -15.81
N THR A 701 6.93 38.71 -15.83
CA THR A 701 7.35 39.60 -14.75
C THR A 701 6.74 39.19 -13.40
N ASP A 702 5.49 38.73 -13.37
CA ASP A 702 4.82 38.29 -12.14
C ASP A 702 5.47 37.05 -11.54
N ILE A 703 5.89 36.11 -12.40
CA ILE A 703 6.62 34.91 -11.96
C ILE A 703 7.94 35.31 -11.33
N TRP A 704 8.70 36.16 -12.03
CA TRP A 704 9.99 36.66 -11.54
C TRP A 704 9.86 37.38 -10.19
N ILE A 705 8.93 38.34 -10.06
CA ILE A 705 8.75 39.11 -8.82
C ILE A 705 8.45 38.20 -7.63
N LYS A 706 7.58 37.19 -7.83
CA LYS A 706 7.21 36.25 -6.76
C LYS A 706 8.38 35.34 -6.39
N TYR A 707 9.10 34.82 -7.39
CA TYR A 707 10.29 34.00 -7.17
C TYR A 707 11.39 34.78 -6.43
N GLU A 708 11.74 35.98 -6.90
CA GLU A 708 12.77 36.83 -6.29
C GLU A 708 12.42 37.24 -4.84
N ARG A 709 11.14 37.49 -4.55
CA ARG A 709 10.69 37.75 -3.16
C ARG A 709 10.95 36.56 -2.25
N VAL A 710 10.74 35.35 -2.74
CA VAL A 710 10.96 34.11 -1.98
C VAL A 710 12.46 33.89 -1.78
N GLU A 711 13.29 34.04 -2.81
CA GLU A 711 14.75 33.91 -2.68
C GLU A 711 15.33 34.91 -1.67
N ARG A 712 14.90 36.19 -1.71
CA ARG A 712 15.32 37.20 -0.71
C ARG A 712 14.93 36.84 0.72
N ALA A 713 13.69 36.37 0.91
CA ALA A 713 13.23 35.96 2.23
C ALA A 713 14.03 34.77 2.79
N LYS A 714 14.62 33.94 1.92
CA LYS A 714 15.52 32.86 2.32
C LYS A 714 16.87 33.39 2.79
N GLU A 715 17.44 34.32 2.03
CA GLU A 715 18.72 34.96 2.37
C GLU A 715 18.64 35.70 3.71
N GLU A 716 17.52 36.38 3.97
CA GLU A 716 17.25 37.05 5.25
C GLU A 716 17.13 36.06 6.42
N LYS A 717 16.54 34.87 6.21
CA LYS A 717 16.46 33.80 7.23
C LYS A 717 17.81 33.10 7.46
N GLY A 718 18.60 32.90 6.40
CA GLY A 718 19.89 32.22 6.47
C GLY A 718 21.06 33.11 6.92
N GLY A 719 20.88 34.44 6.93
CA GLY A 719 21.89 35.40 7.37
C GLY A 719 22.09 35.51 8.88
N GLY A 720 21.27 34.82 9.70
CA GLY A 720 21.40 34.80 11.16
C GLY A 720 22.35 33.73 11.71
N GLU A 721 22.75 32.75 10.90
CA GLU A 721 23.61 31.63 11.29
C GLU A 721 24.73 31.43 10.27
N ARG A 722 25.65 32.40 10.17
CA ARG A 722 26.98 32.13 9.62
C ARG A 722 28.06 32.85 10.44
N GLU A 723 29.02 32.00 10.85
CA GLU A 723 30.39 32.29 11.29
C GLU A 723 30.64 32.40 12.80
N GLY A 724 30.76 31.20 13.38
CA GLY A 724 31.59 30.90 14.54
C GLY A 724 32.22 29.51 14.41
N ASP A 725 32.83 29.20 13.26
CA ASP A 725 33.69 28.02 13.08
C ASP A 725 35.08 28.48 12.65
N ASN A 726 36.03 28.34 13.58
CA ASN A 726 37.46 28.29 13.37
C ASN A 726 37.94 26.96 13.97
#